data_AF-A0A4U1FMA7-F1
#
_entry.id   AF-A0A4U1FMA7-F1
#
_cell.length_a   1.000
_cell.length_b   1.000
_cell.length_c   1.000
_cell.angle_alpha   90.00
_cell.angle_beta   90.00
_cell.angle_gamma   90.00
#
_symmetry.space_group_name_H-M   'P 1'
#
loop_
_entity.id
_entity.type
_entity.pdbx_description
1 polymer ?
#
loop_
_entity_poly.entity_id
_entity_poly.type
_entity_poly.pdbx_seq_one_letter_code
_entity_poly.pdbx_strand_id
1 'polypeptide(L)'
;MSLRQRLVQLVGSLQDPHKVARFQRLCGVEAPVSRTATAAADPREDEKAEAPLAGESRRRERQLGASGGPPPPGSDRNQCPAKPGGGGAPNGVRNGRATELGPASQRRAGVLRRNSLTGEEGQLAHVSNMPLYYLFCFGTELGNELFYILFFPFWIWNLDALVGRRLVVIWVLAMYLGQCTKDIIRWPRPASPPVVKLEVFYNSEYSMPSTHAMSGTAIPISMILLTYGRWQYPLIYGLILIPCWCSLVCLSRIYMGMHSILDVIAGFVYTILILAIFYPFVDLIDNFNQTHKYAPLIIIGLHLALGIFSFTLDTWSTSRGDTAEILGSGAGIACGSHFTYKMGLILDPPLDILPLPRPPISVTLFGKAILRILVGMLFVLVVRDIMKRITIPLACKIFNIPCDDVRKARQHMEVELPYRYITYGMRFKEPSYPKEVEGGVPVDRSAQRLCSEFSPAAGVGSDEIFTTLGCTPDMEKIEEQFANLNIVKRSSETKEPTYLLGIDTSKTVQAEKGSLVAVLCSNGSIRIYDKERLNVLREFRGYPGLNGVKFANSCDSVYSSCTDGTVKCWDARLASEKPVQLFKGYPSNIFISFDISCNDHVICAGTEKVDDDALLVFWDARINSQDLSTTKDPLGAYSETHSDDITQVCFHPSNPNMVVSGSTDGLVNVFDITVDNEEDALVTTCNSVSSVSYIGWSGKDYKQIYCMTHDEGFCWWDLNHLDTNEPITCLNIPDVREVINMKEGILDYLIGGLYHEKTDKLFVVGGTNTGIIHIMSCTTSGLVHVTRLQGGHAATVRSFCWNMQDDSLLTGGEDAQLLLWKPGAVEKTLTKKDSMKIASSVYQRVRVHSNHSYKKRKKQ
;
A
#
# COMPACT_ATOMS: atom_id res chain seq x y z
N MET A 1 -16.93 49.90 18.05
CA MET A 1 -15.83 49.15 17.42
C MET A 1 -15.38 49.84 16.15
N SER A 2 -14.08 49.95 15.93
CA SER A 2 -13.52 50.45 14.66
C SER A 2 -13.67 49.40 13.55
N LEU A 3 -13.58 49.85 12.29
CA LEU A 3 -13.67 48.96 11.12
C LEU A 3 -12.57 47.88 11.16
N ARG A 4 -11.38 48.22 11.66
CA ARG A 4 -10.27 47.28 11.92
C ARG A 4 -10.64 46.21 12.97
N GLN A 5 -11.32 46.57 14.07
CA GLN A 5 -11.77 45.59 15.06
C GLN A 5 -12.80 44.62 14.47
N ARG A 6 -13.76 45.14 13.68
CA ARG A 6 -14.75 44.29 12.98
C ARG A 6 -14.09 43.33 11.99
N LEU A 7 -13.09 43.78 11.23
CA LEU A 7 -12.32 42.92 10.33
C LEU A 7 -11.54 41.84 11.07
N VAL A 8 -10.84 42.18 12.16
CA VAL A 8 -10.10 41.18 12.98
C VAL A 8 -11.05 40.14 13.58
N GLN A 9 -12.23 40.56 14.06
CA GLN A 9 -13.25 39.62 14.53
C GLN A 9 -13.82 38.74 13.41
N LEU A 10 -14.07 39.30 12.22
CA LEU A 10 -14.54 38.54 11.06
C LEU A 10 -13.51 37.49 10.61
N VAL A 11 -12.23 37.89 10.52
CA VAL A 11 -11.11 36.99 10.18
C VAL A 11 -10.98 35.86 11.20
N GLY A 12 -10.92 36.18 12.49
CA GLY A 12 -10.85 35.16 13.54
C GLY A 12 -12.07 34.23 13.54
N SER A 13 -13.26 34.77 13.24
CA SER A 13 -14.48 33.96 13.11
C SER A 13 -14.47 33.07 11.87
N LEU A 14 -13.90 33.48 10.73
CA LEU A 14 -13.83 32.67 9.51
C LEU A 14 -12.71 31.62 9.54
N GLN A 15 -11.69 31.83 10.39
CA GLN A 15 -10.60 30.89 10.62
C GLN A 15 -10.95 29.78 11.62
N ASP A 16 -11.98 29.98 12.46
CA ASP A 16 -12.40 29.08 13.54
C ASP A 16 -12.55 27.59 13.10
N PRO A 17 -11.67 26.68 13.59
CA PRO A 17 -11.73 25.25 13.27
C PRO A 17 -13.06 24.58 13.67
N HIS A 18 -13.78 25.11 14.68
CA HIS A 18 -15.07 24.56 15.07
C HIS A 18 -16.13 24.69 13.97
N LYS A 19 -16.01 25.67 13.07
CA LYS A 19 -16.92 25.80 11.92
C LYS A 19 -16.68 24.73 10.86
N VAL A 20 -15.42 24.40 10.61
CA VAL A 20 -15.03 23.29 9.72
C VAL A 20 -15.53 21.97 10.30
N ALA A 21 -15.26 21.71 11.59
CA ALA A 21 -15.75 20.52 12.30
C ALA A 21 -17.29 20.44 12.40
N ARG A 22 -18.00 21.57 12.40
CA ARG A 22 -19.47 21.63 12.35
C ARG A 22 -20.01 21.33 10.94
N PHE A 23 -19.34 21.81 9.89
CA PHE A 23 -19.67 21.48 8.51
C PHE A 23 -19.45 19.98 8.22
N GLN A 24 -18.32 19.43 8.68
CA GLN A 24 -18.03 17.99 8.62
C GLN A 24 -19.13 17.16 9.28
N ARG A 25 -19.54 17.50 10.52
CA ARG A 25 -20.66 16.84 11.20
C ARG A 25 -21.99 16.98 10.47
N LEU A 26 -22.30 18.15 9.88
CA LEU A 26 -23.50 18.35 9.06
C LEU A 26 -23.51 17.43 7.83
N CYS A 27 -22.35 17.19 7.22
CA CYS A 27 -22.16 16.26 6.11
C CYS A 27 -21.94 14.80 6.56
N GLY A 28 -22.16 14.48 7.83
CA GLY A 28 -22.14 13.11 8.36
C GLY A 28 -20.76 12.55 8.73
N VAL A 29 -19.75 13.40 8.91
CA VAL A 29 -18.41 13.00 9.38
C VAL A 29 -18.31 13.21 10.89
N GLU A 30 -18.08 12.12 11.62
CA GLU A 30 -17.97 12.10 13.07
C GLU A 30 -16.55 11.71 13.49
N ALA A 31 -15.94 12.51 14.37
CA ALA A 31 -14.69 12.15 15.02
C ALA A 31 -14.92 11.01 16.02
N PRO A 32 -13.98 10.07 16.20
CA PRO A 32 -14.13 8.97 17.13
C PRO A 32 -14.24 9.51 18.57
N VAL A 33 -15.25 9.06 19.31
CA VAL A 33 -15.48 9.50 20.70
C VAL A 33 -14.37 8.91 21.57
N SER A 34 -13.46 9.76 22.04
CA SER A 34 -12.45 9.37 23.02
C SER A 34 -13.11 8.90 24.31
N ARG A 35 -12.86 7.64 24.70
CA ARG A 35 -13.46 6.97 25.86
C ARG A 35 -13.02 7.51 27.23
N THR A 36 -12.32 8.64 27.26
CA THR A 36 -11.82 9.32 28.46
C THR A 36 -12.69 10.48 28.94
N ALA A 37 -13.79 10.81 28.24
CA ALA A 37 -14.66 11.95 28.57
C ALA A 37 -15.96 11.61 29.35
N THR A 38 -16.08 10.42 29.93
CA THR A 38 -17.24 10.03 30.77
C THR A 38 -16.87 9.85 32.25
N ALA A 39 -16.24 10.88 32.84
CA ALA A 39 -15.94 10.94 34.27
C ALA A 39 -15.93 12.37 34.86
N ALA A 40 -16.59 13.35 34.22
CA ALA A 40 -16.72 14.71 34.74
C ALA A 40 -17.92 15.47 34.11
N ALA A 41 -19.14 15.21 34.59
CA ALA A 41 -20.32 16.03 34.30
C ALA A 41 -21.46 15.74 35.32
N ASP A 42 -21.32 16.24 36.55
CA ASP A 42 -22.47 16.42 37.45
C ASP A 42 -22.95 17.88 37.27
N PRO A 43 -24.19 18.15 36.80
CA PRO A 43 -24.60 19.49 36.41
C PRO A 43 -25.17 20.29 37.58
N ARG A 44 -24.40 21.27 38.08
CA ARG A 44 -24.88 22.39 38.93
C ARG A 44 -23.94 23.59 38.86
N GLU A 45 -24.53 24.77 39.08
CA GLU A 45 -23.90 26.11 39.17
C GLU A 45 -23.54 26.79 37.84
N ASP A 46 -24.60 27.28 37.18
CA ASP A 46 -24.56 28.52 36.39
C ASP A 46 -24.61 29.77 37.31
N GLU A 47 -24.31 30.93 36.72
CA GLU A 47 -24.42 32.31 37.25
C GLU A 47 -23.37 32.82 38.26
N LYS A 48 -22.44 33.66 37.76
CA LYS A 48 -22.62 35.13 37.88
C LYS A 48 -21.65 36.02 37.10
N ALA A 49 -22.23 37.09 36.55
CA ALA A 49 -21.69 38.44 36.33
C ALA A 49 -20.67 38.71 35.18
N GLU A 50 -21.21 39.26 34.08
CA GLU A 50 -20.61 40.40 33.36
C GLU A 50 -20.56 41.65 34.31
N ALA A 51 -19.86 42.78 34.09
CA ALA A 51 -19.51 43.48 32.84
C ALA A 51 -18.32 44.50 33.08
N PRO A 52 -18.07 45.60 32.33
CA PRO A 52 -16.75 45.83 31.70
C PRO A 52 -16.08 47.21 31.98
N LEU A 53 -14.91 47.50 31.36
CA LEU A 53 -14.63 48.70 30.52
C LEU A 53 -13.14 48.95 30.14
N ALA A 54 -12.93 49.55 28.94
CA ALA A 54 -11.81 50.36 28.40
C ALA A 54 -10.33 50.06 28.81
N GLY A 55 -9.38 49.83 27.89
CA GLY A 55 -8.68 50.86 27.08
C GLY A 55 -7.30 51.16 27.71
N GLU A 56 -6.15 51.41 27.06
CA GLU A 56 -5.69 51.72 25.69
C GLU A 56 -4.26 51.15 25.51
N SER A 57 -3.88 50.53 24.38
CA SER A 57 -3.16 51.10 23.21
C SER A 57 -1.60 51.15 23.25
N ARG A 58 -1.01 50.99 22.05
CA ARG A 58 0.42 51.16 21.63
C ARG A 58 1.42 50.11 22.12
N ARG A 59 1.89 49.21 21.23
CA ARG A 59 3.01 49.39 20.25
C ARG A 59 4.38 49.65 20.91
N ARG A 60 5.30 48.70 20.73
CA ARG A 60 6.71 48.98 20.43
C ARG A 60 7.27 47.94 19.46
N GLU A 61 8.12 48.42 18.56
CA GLU A 61 8.86 47.62 17.58
C GLU A 61 10.19 47.11 18.19
N ARG A 62 10.74 46.07 17.55
CA ARG A 62 12.16 45.85 17.17
C ARG A 62 13.28 46.66 17.90
N GLN A 63 14.48 46.13 18.18
CA GLN A 63 15.13 44.80 17.99
C GLN A 63 16.58 44.88 18.57
N LEU A 64 17.36 43.78 18.47
CA LEU A 64 18.84 43.69 18.39
C LEU A 64 19.68 43.51 19.68
N GLY A 65 20.71 42.64 19.55
CA GLY A 65 21.94 42.58 20.37
C GLY A 65 21.84 41.72 21.65
N ALA A 66 22.24 40.44 21.76
CA ALA A 66 23.40 39.66 21.30
C ALA A 66 24.56 39.53 22.34
N SER A 67 25.07 38.29 22.48
CA SER A 67 26.35 37.84 23.07
C SER A 67 26.55 37.72 24.61
N GLY A 68 27.08 36.55 25.04
CA GLY A 68 28.26 36.51 25.93
C GLY A 68 28.20 35.83 27.32
N GLY A 69 28.53 34.54 27.42
CA GLY A 69 29.40 34.02 28.53
C GLY A 69 28.78 33.21 29.71
N PRO A 70 29.51 32.23 30.33
CA PRO A 70 29.04 31.36 31.45
C PRO A 70 29.90 31.48 32.76
N PRO A 71 29.88 30.52 33.73
CA PRO A 71 28.88 30.06 34.73
C PRO A 71 29.45 30.29 36.19
N PRO A 72 29.41 29.40 37.23
CA PRO A 72 28.46 28.41 37.80
C PRO A 72 28.08 28.79 39.28
N PRO A 73 28.18 27.98 40.38
CA PRO A 73 27.72 26.60 40.71
C PRO A 73 26.82 26.46 41.99
N GLY A 74 26.20 25.28 42.21
CA GLY A 74 25.73 24.75 43.52
C GLY A 74 24.34 25.21 44.01
N SER A 75 23.62 24.50 44.90
CA SER A 75 23.86 23.19 45.58
C SER A 75 22.55 22.55 46.10
N ASP A 76 22.64 21.28 46.50
CA ASP A 76 21.63 20.35 47.07
C ASP A 76 20.53 20.92 48.01
N ARG A 77 19.32 20.32 47.97
CA ARG A 77 18.83 19.38 49.03
C ARG A 77 17.36 18.90 48.86
N ASN A 78 17.16 17.59 49.12
CA ASN A 78 16.10 16.93 49.92
C ASN A 78 14.70 17.58 50.00
N GLN A 79 13.56 16.87 49.86
CA GLN A 79 13.18 15.72 50.71
C GLN A 79 11.83 15.10 50.25
N CYS A 80 11.65 13.77 50.39
CA CYS A 80 10.31 13.15 50.49
C CYS A 80 9.86 13.12 51.97
N PRO A 81 8.57 12.85 52.25
CA PRO A 81 8.25 11.50 52.73
C PRO A 81 6.89 10.94 52.23
N ALA A 82 6.62 9.67 52.55
CA ALA A 82 5.51 8.86 52.02
C ALA A 82 4.49 8.38 53.08
N LYS A 83 3.44 7.67 52.58
CA LYS A 83 2.53 6.64 53.20
C LYS A 83 1.28 7.14 53.95
N PRO A 84 0.26 6.27 54.28
CA PRO A 84 -0.06 4.86 53.89
C PRO A 84 -1.46 4.72 53.21
N GLY A 85 -2.08 3.55 52.92
CA GLY A 85 -1.65 2.14 52.85
C GLY A 85 -2.64 1.06 53.37
N GLY A 86 -3.23 0.22 52.50
CA GLY A 86 -4.12 -0.95 52.80
C GLY A 86 -5.57 -0.81 52.28
N GLY A 87 -6.35 -1.85 51.94
CA GLY A 87 -6.14 -3.31 51.82
C GLY A 87 -7.45 -4.10 51.96
N GLY A 88 -7.73 -5.12 51.13
CA GLY A 88 -8.88 -6.05 51.34
C GLY A 88 -9.55 -6.68 50.10
N ALA A 89 -9.73 -8.00 50.15
CA ALA A 89 -10.62 -8.85 49.34
C ALA A 89 -11.52 -9.67 50.33
N PRO A 90 -12.47 -10.59 49.97
CA PRO A 90 -12.73 -11.22 48.65
C PRO A 90 -14.23 -11.53 48.30
N ASN A 91 -14.42 -12.18 47.14
CA ASN A 91 -15.51 -13.10 46.72
C ASN A 91 -16.99 -12.67 46.65
N GLY A 92 -17.62 -12.97 45.50
CA GLY A 92 -19.08 -12.97 45.32
C GLY A 92 -19.54 -13.51 43.94
N VAL A 93 -19.98 -14.76 43.87
CA VAL A 93 -20.52 -15.41 42.64
C VAL A 93 -21.99 -15.02 42.42
N ARG A 94 -22.41 -14.73 41.18
CA ARG A 94 -23.82 -14.87 40.79
C ARG A 94 -24.03 -15.20 39.31
N ASN A 95 -24.89 -16.19 39.04
CA ASN A 95 -25.23 -16.67 37.70
C ASN A 95 -26.24 -15.76 36.96
N GLY A 96 -25.98 -15.54 35.68
CA GLY A 96 -26.89 -15.83 34.57
C GLY A 96 -28.17 -15.02 34.35
N ARG A 97 -28.23 -14.35 33.19
CA ARG A 97 -29.38 -14.41 32.26
C ARG A 97 -29.00 -13.92 30.85
N ALA A 98 -29.67 -14.47 29.83
CA ALA A 98 -29.47 -14.12 28.43
C ALA A 98 -30.74 -13.46 27.85
N THR A 99 -30.55 -12.33 27.18
CA THR A 99 -31.47 -11.53 26.32
C THR A 99 -30.64 -10.30 25.90
N GLU A 100 -30.57 -9.79 24.66
CA GLU A 100 -31.29 -10.02 23.39
C GLU A 100 -30.36 -9.69 22.21
N LEU A 101 -30.70 -10.10 20.97
CA LEU A 101 -30.03 -9.58 19.77
C LEU A 101 -30.48 -8.14 19.47
N GLY A 102 -29.54 -7.20 19.46
CA GLY A 102 -29.68 -5.90 18.81
C GLY A 102 -29.41 -5.97 17.29
N PRO A 103 -29.86 -5.00 16.49
CA PRO A 103 -29.84 -5.07 15.03
C PRO A 103 -28.44 -4.94 14.42
N ALA A 104 -28.32 -5.39 13.17
CA ALA A 104 -27.07 -5.48 12.40
C ALA A 104 -26.20 -4.21 12.45
N SER A 105 -24.90 -4.39 12.70
CA SER A 105 -23.91 -3.32 12.61
C SER A 105 -23.80 -2.79 11.19
N GLN A 106 -23.85 -1.46 11.05
CA GLN A 106 -23.63 -0.78 9.78
C GLN A 106 -22.22 -1.06 9.25
N ARG A 107 -22.10 -1.23 7.93
CA ARG A 107 -20.83 -1.44 7.23
C ARG A 107 -19.86 -0.30 7.55
N ARG A 108 -18.79 -0.59 8.30
CA ARG A 108 -17.61 0.29 8.35
C ARG A 108 -16.90 0.18 7.00
N ALA A 109 -16.91 1.27 6.23
CA ALA A 109 -15.99 1.46 5.11
C ALA A 109 -15.11 2.66 5.47
N GLY A 110 -13.88 2.38 5.90
CA GLY A 110 -12.85 3.37 6.18
C GLY A 110 -11.59 2.97 5.42
N VAL A 111 -11.24 3.74 4.40
CA VAL A 111 -10.00 3.59 3.65
C VAL A 111 -9.05 4.67 4.15
N LEU A 112 -7.99 4.29 4.85
CA LEU A 112 -6.93 5.22 5.21
C LEU A 112 -6.09 5.55 3.95
N ARG A 113 -5.69 6.82 3.80
CA ARG A 113 -4.68 7.25 2.81
C ARG A 113 -3.61 8.09 3.53
N ARG A 114 -2.46 7.47 3.84
CA ARG A 114 -1.28 8.08 4.48
C ARG A 114 -0.59 9.07 3.52
N ASN A 115 0.14 10.05 4.07
CA ASN A 115 0.98 10.95 3.26
C ASN A 115 2.40 10.38 3.11
N SER A 116 2.77 10.00 1.89
CA SER A 116 4.09 9.46 1.54
C SER A 116 5.25 10.47 1.62
N LEU A 117 5.00 11.72 2.01
CA LEU A 117 6.02 12.77 2.14
C LEU A 117 6.17 13.32 3.56
N THR A 118 5.31 12.96 4.50
CA THR A 118 5.34 13.54 5.87
C THR A 118 5.03 12.57 7.00
N GLY A 119 4.65 11.32 6.73
CA GLY A 119 4.33 10.32 7.76
C GLY A 119 3.12 10.67 8.66
N GLU A 120 2.37 11.73 8.36
CA GLU A 120 1.18 12.07 9.17
C GLU A 120 0.04 11.09 8.88
N GLU A 121 -0.78 10.82 9.89
CA GLU A 121 -1.95 9.96 9.80
C GLU A 121 -3.25 10.77 9.68
N GLY A 122 -4.23 10.20 8.98
CA GLY A 122 -5.59 10.74 8.91
C GLY A 122 -6.45 10.10 10.00
N GLN A 123 -7.07 10.91 10.86
CA GLN A 123 -7.91 10.38 11.93
C GLN A 123 -9.08 9.55 11.39
N LEU A 124 -9.25 8.34 11.94
CA LEU A 124 -10.34 7.39 11.66
C LEU A 124 -11.73 8.01 11.90
N ALA A 125 -12.27 8.69 10.88
CA ALA A 125 -13.60 9.29 10.91
C ALA A 125 -14.69 8.27 10.58
N HIS A 126 -15.77 8.30 11.36
CA HIS A 126 -17.00 7.62 10.98
C HIS A 126 -17.77 8.49 9.96
N VAL A 127 -17.90 7.99 8.73
CA VAL A 127 -18.65 8.67 7.66
C VAL A 127 -20.01 8.01 7.51
N SER A 128 -21.07 8.70 7.93
CA SER A 128 -22.46 8.22 7.83
C SER A 128 -23.11 8.45 6.46
N ASN A 129 -22.66 9.46 5.69
CA ASN A 129 -23.27 9.88 4.43
C ASN A 129 -22.34 9.65 3.22
N MET A 130 -22.26 8.39 2.77
CA MET A 130 -21.38 7.97 1.67
C MET A 130 -21.60 8.71 0.33
N PRO A 131 -22.83 9.05 -0.11
CA PRO A 131 -23.02 9.86 -1.32
C PRO A 131 -22.34 11.24 -1.26
N LEU A 132 -22.37 11.92 -0.10
CA LEU A 132 -21.66 13.20 0.06
C LEU A 132 -20.14 13.00 0.09
N TYR A 133 -19.66 11.94 0.74
CA TYR A 133 -18.24 11.59 0.73
C TYR A 133 -17.69 11.43 -0.69
N TYR A 134 -18.30 10.58 -1.52
CA TYR A 134 -17.87 10.40 -2.91
C TYR A 134 -18.00 11.68 -3.75
N LEU A 135 -19.03 12.49 -3.51
CA LEU A 135 -19.19 13.79 -4.17
C LEU A 135 -18.07 14.76 -3.82
N PHE A 136 -17.66 14.84 -2.55
CA PHE A 136 -16.56 15.71 -2.14
C PHE A 136 -15.18 15.14 -2.51
N CYS A 137 -14.98 13.82 -2.50
CA CYS A 137 -13.78 13.19 -3.08
C CYS A 137 -13.62 13.60 -4.55
N PHE A 138 -14.67 13.42 -5.36
CA PHE A 138 -14.69 13.88 -6.75
C PHE A 138 -14.44 15.39 -6.86
N GLY A 139 -15.02 16.19 -5.95
CA GLY A 139 -14.77 17.63 -5.85
C GLY A 139 -13.30 18.00 -5.57
N THR A 140 -12.55 17.23 -4.77
CA THR A 140 -11.09 17.45 -4.65
C THR A 140 -10.35 17.00 -5.90
N GLU A 141 -10.70 15.85 -6.50
CA GLU A 141 -9.97 15.34 -7.68
C GLU A 141 -9.97 16.35 -8.85
N LEU A 142 -11.01 17.19 -8.98
CA LEU A 142 -11.06 18.33 -9.92
C LEU A 142 -9.99 19.42 -9.69
N GLY A 143 -9.20 19.33 -8.62
CA GLY A 143 -8.05 20.20 -8.33
C GLY A 143 -6.70 19.47 -8.29
N ASN A 144 -6.67 18.16 -8.55
CA ASN A 144 -5.46 17.32 -8.48
C ASN A 144 -4.79 17.10 -9.85
N GLU A 145 -3.54 16.58 -9.83
CA GLU A 145 -2.71 16.31 -11.04
C GLU A 145 -3.47 15.57 -12.15
N LEU A 146 -4.16 14.49 -11.79
CA LEU A 146 -4.87 13.61 -12.72
C LEU A 146 -5.96 14.34 -13.51
N PHE A 147 -6.66 15.30 -12.90
CA PHE A 147 -7.65 16.10 -13.60
C PHE A 147 -7.00 16.97 -14.68
N TYR A 148 -5.91 17.69 -14.36
CA TYR A 148 -5.24 18.56 -15.34
C TYR A 148 -4.65 17.75 -16.52
N ILE A 149 -4.07 16.58 -16.22
CA ILE A 149 -3.52 15.65 -17.22
C ILE A 149 -4.57 15.17 -18.22
N LEU A 150 -5.83 14.99 -17.81
CA LEU A 150 -6.91 14.56 -18.70
C LEU A 150 -7.64 15.75 -19.34
N PHE A 151 -7.88 16.82 -18.58
CA PHE A 151 -8.71 17.95 -18.99
C PHE A 151 -8.06 18.79 -20.10
N PHE A 152 -6.80 19.19 -19.96
CA PHE A 152 -6.17 20.06 -20.98
C PHE A 152 -5.99 19.34 -22.34
N PRO A 153 -5.50 18.09 -22.40
CA PRO A 153 -5.47 17.35 -23.66
C PRO A 153 -6.86 17.06 -24.25
N PHE A 154 -7.86 16.80 -23.40
CA PHE A 154 -9.25 16.67 -23.89
C PHE A 154 -9.74 17.94 -24.58
N TRP A 155 -9.49 19.11 -23.98
CA TRP A 155 -9.82 20.39 -24.60
C TRP A 155 -9.07 20.62 -25.91
N ILE A 156 -7.75 20.39 -25.94
CA ILE A 156 -6.92 20.68 -27.11
C ILE A 156 -7.20 19.71 -28.27
N TRP A 157 -7.31 18.40 -28.00
CA TRP A 157 -7.42 17.37 -29.04
C TRP A 157 -8.85 17.14 -29.55
N ASN A 158 -9.88 17.41 -28.72
CA ASN A 158 -11.28 17.06 -29.04
C ASN A 158 -12.24 18.24 -29.15
N LEU A 159 -12.02 19.35 -28.43
CA LEU A 159 -12.93 20.49 -28.42
C LEU A 159 -12.40 21.66 -29.24
N ASP A 160 -11.43 22.39 -28.69
CA ASP A 160 -10.99 23.67 -29.23
C ASP A 160 -9.59 24.01 -28.72
N ALA A 161 -8.59 23.88 -29.60
CA ALA A 161 -7.19 24.10 -29.26
C ALA A 161 -6.91 25.55 -28.81
N LEU A 162 -7.61 26.55 -29.36
CA LEU A 162 -7.45 27.95 -28.95
C LEU A 162 -7.88 28.15 -27.49
N VAL A 163 -9.06 27.64 -27.14
CA VAL A 163 -9.57 27.72 -25.76
C VAL A 163 -8.67 26.92 -24.82
N GLY A 164 -8.24 25.72 -25.21
CA GLY A 164 -7.33 24.89 -24.43
C GLY A 164 -6.00 25.58 -24.10
N ARG A 165 -5.32 26.17 -25.10
CA ARG A 165 -4.07 26.92 -24.89
C ARG A 165 -4.24 28.11 -23.94
N ARG A 166 -5.30 28.89 -24.14
CA ARG A 166 -5.60 30.08 -23.32
C ARG A 166 -5.99 29.71 -21.89
N LEU A 167 -6.73 28.61 -21.69
CA LEU A 167 -7.01 28.04 -20.37
C LEU A 167 -5.73 27.63 -19.64
N VAL A 168 -4.76 27.02 -20.33
CA VAL A 168 -3.46 26.66 -19.75
C VAL A 168 -2.69 27.89 -19.30
N VAL A 169 -2.63 28.96 -20.11
CA VAL A 169 -1.97 30.23 -19.72
C VAL A 169 -2.56 30.79 -18.41
N ILE A 170 -3.88 30.81 -18.29
CA ILE A 170 -4.56 31.29 -17.08
C ILE A 170 -4.31 30.38 -15.88
N TRP A 171 -4.37 29.05 -16.09
CA TRP A 171 -4.13 28.06 -15.03
C TRP A 171 -2.70 28.11 -14.49
N VAL A 172 -1.68 28.14 -15.37
CA VAL A 172 -0.26 28.28 -14.99
C VAL A 172 -0.07 29.53 -14.13
N LEU A 173 -0.61 30.67 -14.58
CA LEU A 173 -0.49 31.93 -13.85
C LEU A 173 -1.20 31.89 -12.49
N ALA A 174 -2.45 31.42 -12.44
CA ALA A 174 -3.23 31.36 -11.21
C ALA A 174 -2.57 30.43 -10.18
N MET A 175 -2.11 29.25 -10.61
CA MET A 175 -1.46 28.29 -9.72
C MET A 175 -0.08 28.78 -9.28
N TYR A 176 0.74 29.33 -10.17
CA TYR A 176 2.06 29.89 -9.82
C TYR A 176 1.94 31.03 -8.80
N LEU A 177 1.04 32.00 -9.03
CA LEU A 177 0.79 33.08 -8.08
C LEU A 177 0.21 32.56 -6.76
N GLY A 178 -0.63 31.53 -6.80
CA GLY A 178 -1.17 30.85 -5.62
C GLY A 178 -0.10 30.19 -4.74
N GLN A 179 0.78 29.37 -5.32
CA GLN A 179 1.87 28.71 -4.61
C GLN A 179 2.88 29.73 -4.06
N CYS A 180 3.35 30.69 -4.87
CA CYS A 180 4.21 31.77 -4.39
C CYS A 180 3.56 32.58 -3.24
N THR A 181 2.25 32.81 -3.29
CA THR A 181 1.55 33.52 -2.21
C THR A 181 1.45 32.68 -0.93
N LYS A 182 1.24 31.36 -1.02
CA LYS A 182 1.31 30.46 0.14
C LYS A 182 2.67 30.55 0.84
N ASP A 183 3.77 30.49 0.08
CA ASP A 183 5.13 30.48 0.61
C ASP A 183 5.54 31.84 1.23
N ILE A 184 4.87 32.93 0.83
CA ILE A 184 4.99 34.28 1.41
C ILE A 184 4.14 34.43 2.68
N ILE A 185 2.87 34.01 2.66
CA ILE A 185 1.93 34.21 3.80
C ILE A 185 2.22 33.21 4.93
N ARG A 186 2.62 31.98 4.59
CA ARG A 186 2.95 30.88 5.53
C ARG A 186 1.85 30.56 6.54
N TRP A 187 0.59 30.62 6.11
CA TRP A 187 -0.56 30.47 7.00
C TRP A 187 -0.76 29.00 7.43
N PRO A 188 -0.96 28.71 8.73
CA PRO A 188 -1.18 27.34 9.20
C PRO A 188 -2.55 26.79 8.76
N ARG A 189 -2.63 25.47 8.62
CA ARG A 189 -3.89 24.73 8.40
C ARG A 189 -4.78 24.74 9.66
N PRO A 190 -6.11 24.51 9.53
CA PRO A 190 -7.00 24.42 10.68
C PRO A 190 -6.57 23.29 11.63
N ALA A 191 -6.72 23.54 12.93
CA ALA A 191 -6.30 22.60 13.98
C ALA A 191 -7.17 21.33 14.03
N SER A 192 -6.49 20.19 14.20
CA SER A 192 -7.05 18.84 14.34
C SER A 192 -6.52 18.22 15.63
N PRO A 193 -7.36 17.88 16.63
CA PRO A 193 -8.81 18.16 16.72
C PRO A 193 -9.13 19.67 16.83
N PRO A 194 -10.37 20.12 16.59
CA PRO A 194 -11.62 19.36 16.40
C PRO A 194 -11.95 18.98 14.95
N VAL A 195 -11.17 19.45 13.97
CA VAL A 195 -11.34 19.10 12.55
C VAL A 195 -10.80 17.71 12.30
N VAL A 196 -11.51 16.91 11.49
CA VAL A 196 -10.98 15.63 11.00
C VAL A 196 -10.28 15.86 9.67
N LYS A 197 -9.01 15.50 9.53
CA LYS A 197 -8.32 15.52 8.24
C LYS A 197 -8.62 14.22 7.47
N LEU A 198 -9.42 14.30 6.40
CA LEU A 198 -9.77 13.16 5.53
C LEU A 198 -8.78 12.96 4.37
N GLU A 199 -8.00 14.00 4.06
CA GLU A 199 -6.86 13.94 3.16
C GLU A 199 -5.60 14.27 3.95
N VAL A 200 -4.51 13.53 3.74
CA VAL A 200 -3.28 13.71 4.50
C VAL A 200 -2.15 14.30 3.66
N PHE A 201 -2.20 14.09 2.33
CA PHE A 201 -1.09 14.36 1.39
C PHE A 201 -0.52 15.78 1.40
N TYR A 202 -1.29 16.77 1.85
CA TYR A 202 -0.88 18.19 1.84
C TYR A 202 -0.69 18.80 3.24
N ASN A 203 -0.55 17.99 4.29
CA ASN A 203 -0.47 18.50 5.68
C ASN A 203 0.72 19.42 5.95
N SER A 204 1.85 19.21 5.27
CA SER A 204 3.04 20.08 5.33
C SER A 204 2.89 21.42 4.59
N GLU A 205 1.86 21.59 3.76
CA GLU A 205 1.65 22.84 3.03
C GLU A 205 0.88 23.91 3.81
N TYR A 206 1.22 25.16 3.53
CA TYR A 206 0.48 26.32 4.00
C TYR A 206 -0.96 26.38 3.43
N SER A 207 -1.89 26.85 4.25
CA SER A 207 -3.33 26.79 3.99
C SER A 207 -3.85 27.89 3.06
N MET A 208 -3.27 29.08 3.14
CA MET A 208 -3.81 30.30 2.52
C MET A 208 -2.88 30.82 1.40
N PRO A 209 -3.40 31.11 0.19
CA PRO A 209 -4.74 30.80 -0.32
C PRO A 209 -4.90 29.32 -0.68
N SER A 210 -6.15 28.83 -0.69
CA SER A 210 -6.46 27.47 -1.17
C SER A 210 -6.30 27.37 -2.69
N THR A 211 -5.24 26.71 -3.16
CA THR A 211 -4.92 26.54 -4.59
C THR A 211 -5.97 25.73 -5.35
N HIS A 212 -6.56 24.70 -4.73
CA HIS A 212 -7.71 23.97 -5.31
C HIS A 212 -8.93 24.88 -5.49
N ALA A 213 -9.21 25.77 -4.53
CA ALA A 213 -10.27 26.77 -4.71
C ALA A 213 -9.92 27.77 -5.81
N MET A 214 -8.64 28.11 -5.97
CA MET A 214 -8.18 28.97 -7.07
C MET A 214 -8.39 28.32 -8.44
N SER A 215 -7.91 27.09 -8.67
CA SER A 215 -8.11 26.41 -9.95
C SER A 215 -9.58 26.10 -10.23
N GLY A 216 -10.33 25.67 -9.21
CA GLY A 216 -11.79 25.45 -9.25
C GLY A 216 -12.62 26.72 -9.47
N THR A 217 -12.02 27.91 -9.35
CA THR A 217 -12.62 29.19 -9.73
C THR A 217 -12.14 29.63 -11.12
N ALA A 218 -10.82 29.55 -11.37
CA ALA A 218 -10.17 30.04 -12.57
C ALA A 218 -10.66 29.30 -13.83
N ILE A 219 -10.66 27.96 -13.79
CA ILE A 219 -10.98 27.11 -14.94
C ILE A 219 -12.43 27.33 -15.41
N PRO A 220 -13.49 27.15 -14.59
CA PRO A 220 -14.86 27.28 -15.08
C PRO A 220 -15.21 28.71 -15.51
N ILE A 221 -14.71 29.75 -14.82
CA ILE A 221 -14.95 31.14 -15.24
C ILE A 221 -14.28 31.41 -16.59
N SER A 222 -12.98 31.10 -16.71
CA SER A 222 -12.22 31.35 -17.94
C SER A 222 -12.73 30.53 -19.11
N MET A 223 -13.16 29.30 -18.88
CA MET A 223 -13.74 28.42 -19.90
C MET A 223 -15.00 29.06 -20.49
N ILE A 224 -15.91 29.56 -19.65
CA ILE A 224 -17.11 30.26 -20.13
C ILE A 224 -16.76 31.60 -20.79
N LEU A 225 -15.84 32.39 -20.24
CA LEU A 225 -15.40 33.65 -20.88
C LEU A 225 -14.80 33.44 -22.28
N LEU A 226 -14.01 32.38 -22.47
CA LEU A 226 -13.34 32.06 -23.74
C LEU A 226 -14.25 31.35 -24.76
N THR A 227 -15.30 30.65 -24.32
CA THR A 227 -16.25 29.96 -25.21
C THR A 227 -17.50 30.77 -25.52
N TYR A 228 -17.87 31.73 -24.68
CA TYR A 228 -19.04 32.58 -24.91
C TYR A 228 -18.84 33.46 -26.15
N GLY A 229 -19.81 33.42 -27.07
CA GLY A 229 -19.70 34.08 -28.37
C GLY A 229 -18.83 33.33 -29.40
N ARG A 230 -18.05 32.32 -29.00
CA ARG A 230 -17.30 31.44 -29.91
C ARG A 230 -18.06 30.16 -30.24
N TRP A 231 -18.82 29.62 -29.29
CA TRP A 231 -19.67 28.44 -29.46
C TRP A 231 -21.15 28.78 -29.25
N GLN A 232 -22.05 28.15 -30.01
CA GLN A 232 -23.49 28.36 -29.90
C GLN A 232 -24.10 27.57 -28.74
N TYR A 233 -24.12 28.17 -27.54
CA TYR A 233 -24.86 27.63 -26.39
C TYR A 233 -25.49 28.75 -25.52
N PRO A 234 -26.64 28.48 -24.86
CA PRO A 234 -27.27 29.42 -23.93
C PRO A 234 -26.39 29.79 -22.73
N LEU A 235 -26.30 31.10 -22.42
CA LEU A 235 -25.54 31.63 -21.27
C LEU A 235 -25.93 30.99 -19.92
N ILE A 236 -27.19 30.54 -19.78
CA ILE A 236 -27.70 29.86 -18.58
C ILE A 236 -26.86 28.62 -18.20
N TYR A 237 -26.25 27.93 -19.17
CA TYR A 237 -25.36 26.81 -18.88
C TYR A 237 -24.09 27.26 -18.15
N GLY A 238 -23.51 28.42 -18.53
CA GLY A 238 -22.39 29.01 -17.80
C GLY A 238 -22.79 29.52 -16.41
N LEU A 239 -23.97 30.16 -16.31
CA LEU A 239 -24.52 30.64 -15.03
C LEU A 239 -24.87 29.53 -14.04
N ILE A 240 -25.10 28.30 -14.51
CA ILE A 240 -25.26 27.11 -13.65
C ILE A 240 -23.89 26.47 -13.38
N LEU A 241 -23.08 26.25 -14.42
CA LEU A 241 -21.83 25.49 -14.30
C LEU A 241 -20.80 26.18 -13.39
N ILE A 242 -20.63 27.50 -13.52
CA ILE A 242 -19.65 28.26 -12.71
C ILE A 242 -19.93 28.09 -11.20
N PRO A 243 -21.13 28.44 -10.67
CA PRO A 243 -21.40 28.28 -9.23
C PRO A 243 -21.43 26.83 -8.80
N CYS A 244 -21.92 25.89 -9.62
CA CYS A 244 -21.93 24.46 -9.27
C CYS A 244 -20.50 23.91 -9.13
N TRP A 245 -19.62 24.15 -10.11
CA TRP A 245 -18.22 23.71 -10.07
C TRP A 245 -17.48 24.39 -8.92
N CYS A 246 -17.54 25.72 -8.85
CA CYS A 246 -16.84 26.49 -7.84
C CYS A 246 -17.28 26.08 -6.42
N SER A 247 -18.59 25.93 -6.17
CA SER A 247 -19.09 25.51 -4.85
C SER A 247 -18.66 24.08 -4.52
N LEU A 248 -18.69 23.15 -5.49
CA LEU A 248 -18.28 21.76 -5.27
C LEU A 248 -16.82 21.67 -4.79
N VAL A 249 -15.89 22.35 -5.49
CA VAL A 249 -14.46 22.34 -5.15
C VAL A 249 -14.20 23.13 -3.85
N CYS A 250 -14.83 24.29 -3.68
CA CYS A 250 -14.67 25.09 -2.45
C CYS A 250 -15.18 24.35 -1.20
N LEU A 251 -16.31 23.65 -1.30
CA LEU A 251 -16.89 22.88 -0.20
C LEU A 251 -16.11 21.57 0.06
N SER A 252 -15.54 20.92 -0.96
CA SER A 252 -14.73 19.72 -0.73
C SER A 252 -13.48 20.03 0.12
N ARG A 253 -12.79 21.15 -0.12
CA ARG A 253 -11.61 21.55 0.69
C ARG A 253 -11.92 21.80 2.16
N ILE A 254 -13.17 22.20 2.48
CA ILE A 254 -13.66 22.35 3.87
C ILE A 254 -14.08 20.98 4.41
N TYR A 255 -14.78 20.16 3.61
CA TYR A 255 -15.20 18.81 3.99
C TYR A 255 -14.01 17.91 4.36
N MET A 256 -12.91 17.99 3.60
CA MET A 256 -11.71 17.19 3.82
C MET A 256 -10.86 17.65 5.02
N GLY A 257 -11.23 18.76 5.68
CA GLY A 257 -10.53 19.30 6.83
C GLY A 257 -9.23 20.04 6.50
N MET A 258 -8.93 20.25 5.22
CA MET A 258 -7.64 20.78 4.79
C MET A 258 -7.53 22.31 4.86
N HIS A 259 -8.65 23.02 4.72
CA HIS A 259 -8.68 24.48 4.66
C HIS A 259 -9.80 25.07 5.53
N SER A 260 -9.55 26.23 6.12
CA SER A 260 -10.59 27.03 6.78
C SER A 260 -11.48 27.74 5.77
N ILE A 261 -12.63 28.26 6.23
CA ILE A 261 -13.55 29.05 5.38
C ILE A 261 -12.84 30.30 4.84
N LEU A 262 -11.96 30.91 5.66
CA LEU A 262 -11.16 32.07 5.25
C LEU A 262 -10.23 31.75 4.06
N ASP A 263 -9.55 30.61 4.09
CA ASP A 263 -8.55 30.22 3.07
C ASP A 263 -9.19 30.01 1.69
N VAL A 264 -10.43 29.48 1.69
CA VAL A 264 -11.24 29.24 0.48
C VAL A 264 -11.79 30.56 -0.07
N ILE A 265 -12.31 31.45 0.78
CA ILE A 265 -12.75 32.80 0.37
C ILE A 265 -11.56 33.59 -0.19
N ALA A 266 -10.40 33.51 0.45
CA ALA A 266 -9.18 34.16 -0.01
C ALA A 266 -8.76 33.66 -1.40
N GLY A 267 -8.73 32.34 -1.64
CA GLY A 267 -8.44 31.77 -2.95
C GLY A 267 -9.44 32.20 -4.04
N PHE A 268 -10.74 32.19 -3.74
CA PHE A 268 -11.79 32.65 -4.65
C PHE A 268 -11.62 34.12 -5.05
N VAL A 269 -11.52 35.02 -4.06
CA VAL A 269 -11.36 36.47 -4.31
C VAL A 269 -10.04 36.80 -5.00
N TYR A 270 -8.95 36.13 -4.61
CA TYR A 270 -7.65 36.32 -5.24
C TYR A 270 -7.65 35.87 -6.71
N THR A 271 -8.37 34.79 -7.03
CA THR A 271 -8.54 34.34 -8.42
C THR A 271 -9.33 35.34 -9.25
N ILE A 272 -10.42 35.91 -8.72
CA ILE A 272 -11.17 36.97 -9.42
C ILE A 272 -10.27 38.17 -9.70
N LEU A 273 -9.40 38.55 -8.76
CA LEU A 273 -8.42 39.62 -8.96
C LEU A 273 -7.39 39.28 -10.05
N ILE A 274 -6.84 38.05 -10.05
CA ILE A 274 -5.92 37.58 -11.09
C ILE A 274 -6.62 37.60 -12.46
N LEU A 275 -7.85 37.08 -12.57
CA LEU A 275 -8.60 37.12 -13.82
C LEU A 275 -8.87 38.55 -14.28
N ALA A 276 -9.32 39.46 -13.40
CA ALA A 276 -9.59 40.84 -13.75
C ALA A 276 -8.36 41.59 -14.28
N ILE A 277 -7.17 41.28 -13.77
CA ILE A 277 -5.90 41.89 -14.21
C ILE A 277 -5.37 41.22 -15.49
N PHE A 278 -5.35 39.89 -15.55
CA PHE A 278 -4.57 39.17 -16.56
C PHE A 278 -5.39 38.64 -17.74
N TYR A 279 -6.70 38.43 -17.60
CA TYR A 279 -7.57 37.99 -18.71
C TYR A 279 -7.42 38.86 -19.97
N PRO A 280 -7.36 40.21 -19.90
CA PRO A 280 -7.16 41.06 -21.09
C PRO A 280 -5.85 40.81 -21.85
N PHE A 281 -4.85 40.19 -21.21
CA PHE A 281 -3.53 39.91 -21.80
C PHE A 281 -3.38 38.48 -22.32
N VAL A 282 -4.35 37.58 -22.06
CA VAL A 282 -4.26 36.16 -22.44
C VAL A 282 -4.12 35.99 -23.95
N ASP A 283 -4.90 36.75 -24.72
CA ASP A 283 -4.84 36.77 -26.19
C ASP A 283 -3.48 37.26 -26.71
N LEU A 284 -2.88 38.26 -26.06
CA LEU A 284 -1.56 38.77 -26.43
C LEU A 284 -0.48 37.70 -26.17
N ILE A 285 -0.57 36.99 -25.04
CA ILE A 285 0.38 35.94 -24.65
C ILE A 285 0.27 34.72 -25.59
N ASP A 286 -0.94 34.24 -25.87
CA ASP A 286 -1.18 33.11 -26.78
C ASP A 286 -0.73 33.43 -28.23
N ASN A 287 -1.06 34.62 -28.74
CA ASN A 287 -0.61 35.07 -30.06
C ASN A 287 0.92 35.20 -30.13
N PHE A 288 1.57 35.73 -29.09
CA PHE A 288 3.03 35.79 -29.01
C PHE A 288 3.66 34.39 -29.02
N ASN A 289 3.13 33.47 -28.19
CA ASN A 289 3.61 32.11 -28.06
C ASN A 289 3.57 31.35 -29.40
N GLN A 290 2.52 31.52 -30.20
CA GLN A 290 2.39 30.85 -31.49
C GLN A 290 3.21 31.50 -32.61
N THR A 291 3.15 32.83 -32.75
CA THR A 291 3.62 33.49 -33.98
C THR A 291 5.12 33.81 -33.98
N HIS A 292 5.66 34.27 -32.84
CA HIS A 292 6.96 34.92 -32.77
C HIS A 292 8.13 33.92 -32.86
N LYS A 293 9.09 34.15 -33.77
CA LYS A 293 10.17 33.19 -34.11
C LYS A 293 10.99 32.70 -32.90
N TYR A 294 11.22 33.56 -31.92
CA TYR A 294 12.00 33.24 -30.71
C TYR A 294 11.12 32.87 -29.50
N ALA A 295 9.81 32.69 -29.69
CA ALA A 295 8.89 32.39 -28.60
C ALA A 295 9.31 31.15 -27.76
N PRO A 296 9.71 29.99 -28.33
CA PRO A 296 10.10 28.83 -27.52
C PRO A 296 11.26 29.12 -26.55
N LEU A 297 12.26 29.89 -26.97
CA LEU A 297 13.40 30.27 -26.11
C LEU A 297 12.96 31.23 -25.01
N ILE A 298 12.09 32.19 -25.32
CA ILE A 298 11.56 33.17 -24.37
C ILE A 298 10.61 32.50 -23.37
N ILE A 299 9.76 31.58 -23.82
CA ILE A 299 8.87 30.76 -22.99
C ILE A 299 9.69 29.95 -21.98
N ILE A 300 10.68 29.18 -22.44
CA ILE A 300 11.51 28.35 -21.57
C ILE A 300 12.32 29.23 -20.60
N GLY A 301 12.95 30.30 -21.09
CA GLY A 301 13.71 31.23 -20.24
C GLY A 301 12.85 31.91 -19.17
N LEU A 302 11.63 32.33 -19.52
CA LEU A 302 10.69 32.94 -18.57
C LEU A 302 10.22 31.93 -17.51
N HIS A 303 9.80 30.73 -17.90
CA HIS A 303 9.31 29.72 -16.96
C HIS A 303 10.44 29.22 -16.03
N LEU A 304 11.67 29.10 -16.54
CA LEU A 304 12.84 28.82 -15.69
C LEU A 304 13.15 29.97 -14.73
N ALA A 305 13.08 31.23 -15.16
CA ALA A 305 13.30 32.39 -14.29
C ALA A 305 12.23 32.49 -13.18
N LEU A 306 10.96 32.21 -13.50
CA LEU A 306 9.87 32.11 -12.52
C LEU A 306 10.09 30.95 -11.53
N GLY A 307 10.54 29.79 -12.02
CA GLY A 307 10.92 28.65 -11.17
C GLY A 307 12.03 29.02 -10.19
N ILE A 308 13.14 29.56 -10.69
CA ILE A 308 14.28 30.02 -9.87
C ILE A 308 13.82 31.03 -8.81
N PHE A 309 13.01 32.02 -9.18
CA PHE A 309 12.47 33.00 -8.23
C PHE A 309 11.63 32.34 -7.12
N SER A 310 10.76 31.39 -7.46
CA SER A 310 10.01 30.61 -6.47
C SER A 310 10.93 29.81 -5.53
N PHE A 311 11.98 29.18 -6.06
CA PHE A 311 12.92 28.37 -5.27
C PHE A 311 13.84 29.19 -4.35
N THR A 312 14.05 30.49 -4.62
CA THR A 312 14.78 31.41 -3.72
C THR A 312 14.03 31.82 -2.45
N LEU A 313 12.77 31.39 -2.28
CA LEU A 313 12.04 31.57 -1.02
C LEU A 313 12.46 30.48 -0.02
N ASP A 314 13.41 30.81 0.88
CA ASP A 314 14.25 29.96 1.76
C ASP A 314 13.57 28.94 2.73
N THR A 315 12.55 28.20 2.29
CA THR A 315 11.98 27.08 3.06
C THR A 315 11.64 25.90 2.14
N TRP A 316 12.03 24.69 2.55
CA TRP A 316 11.64 23.45 1.90
C TRP A 316 10.14 23.20 2.08
N SER A 317 9.44 22.95 0.98
CA SER A 317 7.99 22.74 0.92
C SER A 317 7.62 21.93 -0.33
N THR A 318 6.57 21.13 -0.26
CA THR A 318 6.07 20.33 -1.40
C THR A 318 5.57 21.20 -2.56
N SER A 319 5.15 22.44 -2.27
CA SER A 319 4.73 23.46 -3.25
C SER A 319 5.79 23.74 -4.34
N ARG A 320 7.08 23.49 -4.07
CA ARG A 320 8.18 23.64 -5.04
C ARG A 320 8.09 22.59 -6.16
N GLY A 321 7.79 21.34 -5.81
CA GLY A 321 7.66 20.24 -6.76
C GLY A 321 6.48 20.47 -7.71
N ASP A 322 5.33 20.87 -7.16
CA ASP A 322 4.14 21.27 -7.91
C ASP A 322 4.44 22.46 -8.84
N THR A 323 5.16 23.47 -8.34
CA THR A 323 5.48 24.68 -9.13
C THR A 323 6.39 24.36 -10.31
N ALA A 324 7.40 23.49 -10.13
CA ALA A 324 8.25 23.00 -11.22
C ALA A 324 7.44 22.27 -12.31
N GLU A 325 6.46 21.46 -11.90
CA GLU A 325 5.57 20.72 -12.77
C GLU A 325 4.58 21.62 -13.54
N ILE A 326 3.94 22.58 -12.86
CA ILE A 326 3.01 23.55 -13.47
C ILE A 326 3.74 24.38 -14.53
N LEU A 327 4.92 24.93 -14.19
CA LEU A 327 5.73 25.73 -15.10
C LEU A 327 6.28 24.89 -16.26
N GLY A 328 6.70 23.65 -16.00
CA GLY A 328 7.12 22.71 -17.03
C GLY A 328 5.99 22.44 -18.02
N SER A 329 4.82 22.03 -17.52
CA SER A 329 3.62 21.74 -18.34
C SER A 329 3.18 22.94 -19.17
N GLY A 330 3.18 24.14 -18.59
CA GLY A 330 2.88 25.39 -19.29
C GLY A 330 3.84 25.69 -20.45
N ALA A 331 5.15 25.63 -20.18
CA ALA A 331 6.18 25.81 -21.20
C ALA A 331 6.08 24.74 -22.30
N GLY A 332 5.79 23.49 -21.93
CA GLY A 332 5.60 22.37 -22.83
C GLY A 332 4.46 22.56 -23.82
N ILE A 333 3.26 22.88 -23.32
CA ILE A 333 2.06 23.11 -24.14
C ILE A 333 2.26 24.32 -25.06
N ALA A 334 2.88 25.40 -24.57
CA ALA A 334 3.14 26.60 -25.37
C ALA A 334 4.18 26.33 -26.49
N CYS A 335 5.27 25.63 -26.20
CA CYS A 335 6.28 25.22 -27.19
C CYS A 335 5.75 24.20 -28.21
N GLY A 336 4.92 23.24 -27.75
CA GLY A 336 4.21 22.31 -28.63
C GLY A 336 3.28 23.05 -29.59
N SER A 337 2.47 23.97 -29.07
CA SER A 337 1.56 24.81 -29.86
C SER A 337 2.31 25.66 -30.90
N HIS A 338 3.46 26.24 -30.54
CA HIS A 338 4.33 26.95 -31.49
C HIS A 338 4.78 26.04 -32.63
N PHE A 339 5.23 24.82 -32.32
CA PHE A 339 5.68 23.86 -33.32
C PHE A 339 4.53 23.42 -34.25
N THR A 340 3.37 23.07 -33.69
CA THR A 340 2.17 22.69 -34.45
C THR A 340 1.70 23.81 -35.37
N TYR A 341 1.75 25.07 -34.91
CA TYR A 341 1.46 26.26 -35.72
C TYR A 341 2.46 26.43 -36.88
N LYS A 342 3.77 26.31 -36.62
CA LYS A 342 4.81 26.38 -37.68
C LYS A 342 4.72 25.26 -38.70
N MET A 343 4.22 24.08 -38.32
CA MET A 343 3.99 22.94 -39.20
C MET A 343 2.64 23.00 -39.95
N GLY A 344 1.77 23.98 -39.65
CA GLY A 344 0.45 24.11 -40.29
C GLY A 344 -0.53 23.00 -39.93
N LEU A 345 -0.30 22.24 -38.86
CA LEU A 345 -1.08 21.05 -38.49
C LEU A 345 -2.39 21.38 -37.76
N ILE A 346 -2.45 22.53 -37.09
CA ILE A 346 -3.66 23.09 -36.48
C ILE A 346 -3.74 24.56 -36.89
N LEU A 347 -4.69 24.88 -37.77
CA LEU A 347 -5.15 26.24 -37.99
C LEU A 347 -6.39 26.49 -37.13
N ASP A 348 -6.41 27.62 -36.43
CA ASP A 348 -7.63 28.07 -35.76
C ASP A 348 -8.70 28.46 -36.80
N PRO A 349 -10.00 28.19 -36.56
CA PRO A 349 -11.06 28.55 -37.50
C PRO A 349 -11.07 30.07 -37.78
N PRO A 350 -11.21 30.49 -39.06
CA PRO A 350 -11.33 31.91 -39.38
C PRO A 350 -12.57 32.52 -38.73
N LEU A 351 -12.50 33.83 -38.42
CA LEU A 351 -13.53 34.55 -37.67
C LEU A 351 -14.91 34.48 -38.33
N ASP A 352 -14.95 34.36 -39.66
CA ASP A 352 -16.17 34.29 -40.48
C ASP A 352 -17.03 33.03 -40.23
N ILE A 353 -16.49 32.01 -39.55
CA ILE A 353 -17.18 30.74 -39.22
C ILE A 353 -17.75 30.77 -37.78
N LEU A 354 -17.49 31.83 -37.01
CA LEU A 354 -17.98 31.95 -35.63
C LEU A 354 -19.40 32.55 -35.58
N PRO A 355 -20.27 32.12 -34.63
CA PRO A 355 -20.03 31.12 -33.59
C PRO A 355 -20.23 29.67 -34.08
N LEU A 356 -19.35 28.77 -33.63
CA LEU A 356 -19.36 27.35 -33.98
C LEU A 356 -20.66 26.65 -33.53
N PRO A 357 -21.35 25.92 -34.44
CA PRO A 357 -22.53 25.15 -34.08
C PRO A 357 -22.14 23.91 -33.27
N ARG A 358 -23.02 23.47 -32.35
CA ARG A 358 -22.78 22.23 -31.58
C ARG A 358 -22.95 21.02 -32.51
N PRO A 359 -21.93 20.15 -32.69
CA PRO A 359 -22.09 18.93 -33.47
C PRO A 359 -23.07 17.98 -32.75
N PRO A 360 -23.86 17.17 -33.49
CA PRO A 360 -24.70 16.15 -32.89
C PRO A 360 -23.83 15.12 -32.15
N ILE A 361 -24.23 14.76 -30.93
CA ILE A 361 -23.52 13.76 -30.12
C ILE A 361 -23.75 12.38 -30.74
N SER A 362 -22.86 11.97 -31.63
CA SER A 362 -22.87 10.65 -32.25
C SER A 362 -21.92 9.70 -31.50
N VAL A 363 -22.25 8.40 -31.51
CA VAL A 363 -21.37 7.34 -30.98
C VAL A 363 -20.01 7.35 -31.68
N THR A 364 -19.98 7.71 -32.97
CA THR A 364 -18.73 7.85 -33.75
C THR A 364 -17.87 9.04 -33.31
N LEU A 365 -18.47 10.19 -32.97
CA LEU A 365 -17.73 11.33 -32.41
C LEU A 365 -17.17 11.01 -31.02
N PHE A 366 -17.98 10.40 -30.16
CA PHE A 366 -17.58 9.96 -28.82
C PHE A 366 -16.46 8.91 -28.86
N GLY A 367 -16.59 7.89 -29.72
CA GLY A 367 -15.56 6.87 -29.94
C GLY A 367 -14.25 7.45 -30.50
N LYS A 368 -14.31 8.36 -31.48
CA LYS A 368 -13.13 9.08 -31.99
C LYS A 368 -12.47 9.91 -30.88
N ALA A 369 -13.24 10.55 -30.00
CA ALA A 369 -12.70 11.35 -28.90
C ALA A 369 -12.01 10.50 -27.82
N ILE A 370 -12.62 9.37 -27.42
CA ILE A 370 -11.98 8.40 -26.51
C ILE A 370 -10.70 7.83 -27.13
N LEU A 371 -10.73 7.41 -28.40
CA LEU A 371 -9.57 6.84 -29.06
C LEU A 371 -8.39 7.84 -29.12
N ARG A 372 -8.66 9.11 -29.46
CA ARG A 372 -7.64 10.17 -29.42
C ARG A 372 -7.03 10.35 -28.04
N ILE A 373 -7.84 10.32 -26.99
CA ILE A 373 -7.36 10.43 -25.61
C ILE A 373 -6.54 9.21 -25.21
N LEU A 374 -6.98 7.99 -25.49
CA LEU A 374 -6.23 6.77 -25.15
C LEU A 374 -4.88 6.71 -25.87
N VAL A 375 -4.84 6.99 -27.18
CA VAL A 375 -3.61 7.00 -27.97
C VAL A 375 -2.68 8.14 -27.55
N GLY A 376 -3.22 9.35 -27.34
CA GLY A 376 -2.46 10.50 -26.88
C GLY A 376 -1.89 10.30 -25.47
N MET A 377 -2.68 9.73 -24.55
CA MET A 377 -2.23 9.41 -23.18
C MET A 377 -1.17 8.31 -23.15
N LEU A 378 -1.29 7.27 -23.98
CA LEU A 378 -0.25 6.26 -24.15
C LEU A 378 1.07 6.90 -24.62
N PHE A 379 1.01 7.79 -25.62
CA PHE A 379 2.17 8.53 -26.09
C PHE A 379 2.77 9.43 -25.00
N VAL A 380 1.95 10.17 -24.26
CA VAL A 380 2.37 11.00 -23.11
C VAL A 380 3.10 10.17 -22.05
N LEU A 381 2.63 8.96 -21.75
CA LEU A 381 3.27 8.06 -20.79
C LEU A 381 4.59 7.49 -21.29
N VAL A 382 4.68 7.09 -22.56
CA VAL A 382 5.94 6.64 -23.18
C VAL A 382 6.98 7.77 -23.19
N VAL A 383 6.59 8.99 -23.60
CA VAL A 383 7.49 10.15 -23.58
C VAL A 383 7.89 10.51 -22.14
N ARG A 384 6.98 10.43 -21.16
CA ARG A 384 7.29 10.61 -19.72
C ARG A 384 8.40 9.65 -19.29
N ASP A 385 8.30 8.36 -19.62
CA ASP A 385 9.28 7.36 -19.19
C ASP A 385 10.65 7.56 -19.86
N ILE A 386 10.67 7.78 -21.19
CA ILE A 386 11.90 8.08 -21.94
C ILE A 386 12.58 9.34 -21.38
N MET A 387 11.84 10.42 -21.19
CA MET A 387 12.40 11.68 -20.67
C MET A 387 12.89 11.55 -19.23
N LYS A 388 12.24 10.73 -18.40
CA LYS A 388 12.70 10.41 -17.04
C LYS A 388 14.04 9.65 -17.06
N ARG A 389 14.17 8.63 -17.93
CA ARG A 389 15.41 7.85 -18.13
C ARG A 389 16.57 8.69 -18.66
N ILE A 390 16.30 9.75 -19.44
CA ILE A 390 17.35 10.66 -19.96
C ILE A 390 17.71 11.74 -18.94
N THR A 391 16.71 12.36 -18.30
CA THR A 391 16.93 13.59 -17.52
C THR A 391 17.62 13.33 -16.20
N ILE A 392 17.28 12.24 -15.49
CA ILE A 392 17.86 11.98 -14.17
C ILE A 392 19.39 11.71 -14.27
N PRO A 393 19.89 10.82 -15.16
CA PRO A 393 21.33 10.64 -15.35
C PRO A 393 22.06 11.90 -15.83
N LEU A 394 21.41 12.71 -16.67
CA LEU A 394 21.97 13.98 -17.12
C LEU A 394 22.10 14.99 -15.97
N ALA A 395 21.09 15.09 -15.10
CA ALA A 395 21.13 15.96 -13.92
C ALA A 395 22.19 15.48 -12.92
N CYS A 396 22.23 14.19 -12.58
CA CYS A 396 23.31 13.59 -11.77
C CYS A 396 24.70 14.02 -12.27
N LYS A 397 24.93 13.89 -13.58
CA LYS A 397 26.22 14.18 -14.23
C LYS A 397 26.56 15.67 -14.27
N ILE A 398 25.57 16.55 -14.37
CA ILE A 398 25.78 18.02 -14.35
C ILE A 398 26.13 18.49 -12.94
N PHE A 399 25.49 17.92 -11.91
CA PHE A 399 25.65 18.33 -10.51
C PHE A 399 26.66 17.48 -9.71
N ASN A 400 27.36 16.54 -10.37
CA ASN A 400 28.30 15.58 -9.75
C ASN A 400 27.70 14.77 -8.59
N ILE A 401 26.44 14.36 -8.72
CA ILE A 401 25.74 13.51 -7.75
C ILE A 401 25.89 12.04 -8.20
N PRO A 402 26.21 11.08 -7.31
CA PRO A 402 26.25 9.66 -7.64
C PRO A 402 24.90 9.20 -8.21
N CYS A 403 24.93 8.54 -9.36
CA CYS A 403 23.71 8.13 -10.07
C CYS A 403 23.47 6.61 -10.05
N ASP A 404 24.21 5.90 -9.19
CA ASP A 404 24.11 4.46 -9.00
C ASP A 404 22.75 4.08 -8.37
N ASP A 405 22.16 4.99 -7.56
CA ASP A 405 20.77 4.91 -7.13
C ASP A 405 19.94 6.12 -7.63
N VAL A 406 19.04 5.83 -8.56
CA VAL A 406 18.09 6.77 -9.17
C VAL A 406 17.01 7.25 -8.17
N ARG A 407 16.81 6.56 -7.03
CA ARG A 407 15.89 6.99 -5.95
C ARG A 407 16.55 8.07 -5.10
N LYS A 408 17.72 7.82 -4.50
CA LYS A 408 18.50 8.82 -3.75
C LYS A 408 18.83 10.05 -4.59
N ALA A 409 19.20 9.87 -5.85
CA ALA A 409 19.42 11.00 -6.76
C ALA A 409 18.23 11.97 -6.83
N ARG A 410 16.97 11.48 -6.77
CA ARG A 410 15.76 12.35 -6.83
C ARG A 410 15.47 13.12 -5.54
N GLN A 411 16.09 12.77 -4.41
CA GLN A 411 15.94 13.52 -3.15
C GLN A 411 16.78 14.82 -3.16
N HIS A 412 17.79 14.91 -4.03
CA HIS A 412 18.54 16.13 -4.27
C HIS A 412 17.72 17.13 -5.09
N MET A 413 17.59 18.36 -4.58
CA MET A 413 16.84 19.45 -5.21
C MET A 413 17.37 19.78 -6.62
N GLU A 414 18.68 19.65 -6.81
CA GLU A 414 19.41 19.83 -8.05
C GLU A 414 19.00 18.83 -9.14
N VAL A 415 18.48 17.66 -8.76
CA VAL A 415 18.00 16.63 -9.67
C VAL A 415 16.48 16.68 -9.77
N GLU A 416 15.77 16.83 -8.64
CA GLU A 416 14.31 16.80 -8.60
C GLU A 416 13.68 17.87 -9.49
N LEU A 417 14.14 19.11 -9.37
CA LEU A 417 13.52 20.24 -10.05
C LEU A 417 13.74 20.18 -11.58
N PRO A 418 14.94 19.91 -12.13
CA PRO A 418 15.10 19.66 -13.56
C PRO A 418 14.34 18.44 -14.05
N TYR A 419 14.32 17.33 -13.29
CA TYR A 419 13.54 16.14 -13.65
C TYR A 419 12.04 16.46 -13.77
N ARG A 420 11.43 17.11 -12.77
CA ARG A 420 10.01 17.49 -12.82
C ARG A 420 9.75 18.46 -13.97
N TYR A 421 10.51 19.56 -14.07
CA TYR A 421 10.31 20.56 -15.12
C TYR A 421 10.42 19.97 -16.54
N ILE A 422 11.48 19.20 -16.84
CA ILE A 422 11.75 18.66 -18.17
C ILE A 422 10.80 17.51 -18.51
N THR A 423 10.56 16.58 -17.57
CA THR A 423 9.69 15.42 -17.80
C THR A 423 8.25 15.86 -18.08
N TYR A 424 7.76 16.89 -17.38
CA TYR A 424 6.40 17.41 -17.59
C TYR A 424 6.30 18.36 -18.78
N GLY A 425 7.32 19.20 -19.04
CA GLY A 425 7.35 20.04 -20.24
C GLY A 425 7.43 19.26 -21.55
N MET A 426 7.98 18.05 -21.54
CA MET A 426 8.03 17.22 -22.76
C MET A 426 6.78 16.35 -22.97
N ARG A 427 5.87 16.21 -21.98
CA ARG A 427 4.63 15.41 -22.11
C ARG A 427 3.71 15.91 -23.23
N PHE A 428 3.60 17.23 -23.40
CA PHE A 428 2.56 17.83 -24.23
C PHE A 428 2.98 18.16 -25.67
N LYS A 429 4.05 17.53 -26.17
CA LYS A 429 4.45 17.64 -27.58
C LYS A 429 3.61 16.67 -28.41
N GLU A 430 2.68 17.19 -29.23
CA GLU A 430 1.63 16.39 -29.88
C GLU A 430 2.18 15.27 -30.79
N PRO A 431 1.60 14.05 -30.75
CA PRO A 431 1.71 13.10 -31.85
C PRO A 431 0.83 13.60 -33.02
N SER A 432 1.47 13.87 -34.16
CA SER A 432 0.80 14.47 -35.33
C SER A 432 -0.15 13.48 -36.01
N TYR A 433 -1.46 13.72 -35.93
CA TYR A 433 -2.47 13.03 -36.74
C TYR A 433 -3.15 14.03 -37.68
N PRO A 434 -3.13 13.81 -39.01
CA PRO A 434 -3.84 14.68 -39.94
C PRO A 434 -5.35 14.57 -39.69
N LYS A 435 -6.01 15.73 -39.51
CA LYS A 435 -7.47 15.80 -39.54
C LYS A 435 -7.91 15.79 -41.01
N GLU A 436 -8.56 14.71 -41.45
CA GLU A 436 -9.39 14.77 -42.65
C GLU A 436 -10.51 15.79 -42.42
N VAL A 437 -10.56 16.81 -43.28
CA VAL A 437 -11.61 17.82 -43.30
C VAL A 437 -12.67 17.38 -44.31
N GLU A 438 -13.84 16.96 -43.82
CA GLU A 438 -15.01 16.76 -44.68
C GLU A 438 -15.56 18.13 -45.12
N GLY A 439 -15.13 18.56 -46.30
CA GLY A 439 -15.60 19.78 -46.98
C GLY A 439 -14.96 19.84 -48.38
N GLY A 440 -15.75 19.61 -49.43
CA GLY A 440 -15.22 19.29 -50.76
C GLY A 440 -14.86 20.48 -51.66
N VAL A 441 -14.68 20.17 -52.95
CA VAL A 441 -14.32 21.05 -54.10
C VAL A 441 -12.78 21.17 -54.27
N PRO A 442 -12.23 21.06 -55.51
CA PRO A 442 -11.36 19.91 -55.79
C PRO A 442 -9.96 20.27 -56.32
N VAL A 443 -8.91 19.53 -55.90
CA VAL A 443 -7.56 19.70 -56.44
C VAL A 443 -6.87 18.37 -56.79
N ASP A 444 -6.85 18.16 -58.11
CA ASP A 444 -5.82 17.51 -58.94
C ASP A 444 -5.50 15.99 -58.84
N ARG A 445 -5.30 15.40 -60.03
CA ARG A 445 -5.07 13.98 -60.28
C ARG A 445 -3.58 13.67 -60.44
N SER A 446 -2.85 13.60 -59.33
CA SER A 446 -1.40 13.32 -59.39
C SER A 446 -0.80 12.60 -58.17
N ALA A 447 -1.60 11.80 -57.44
CA ALA A 447 -1.11 11.01 -56.29
C ALA A 447 -1.75 9.61 -56.13
N GLN A 448 -2.19 8.95 -57.21
CA GLN A 448 -2.70 7.56 -57.17
C GLN A 448 -1.97 6.63 -58.17
N ARG A 449 -0.70 6.33 -57.86
CA ARG A 449 0.01 5.09 -58.24
C ARG A 449 0.95 4.72 -57.09
N LEU A 450 1.27 3.43 -56.94
CA LEU A 450 2.04 2.83 -55.82
C LEU A 450 1.25 2.59 -54.52
N CYS A 451 0.10 1.91 -54.62
CA CYS A 451 -0.49 1.11 -53.54
C CYS A 451 -1.48 0.09 -54.13
N SER A 452 -0.97 -0.91 -54.85
CA SER A 452 -1.78 -1.96 -55.49
C SER A 452 -0.98 -3.24 -55.77
N GLU A 453 -0.47 -3.86 -54.70
CA GLU A 453 0.21 -5.17 -54.61
C GLU A 453 0.59 -5.29 -53.10
N PHE A 454 0.19 -6.28 -52.29
CA PHE A 454 -0.48 -7.58 -52.47
C PHE A 454 -1.58 -7.82 -51.41
N SER A 455 -2.51 -8.74 -51.70
CA SER A 455 -3.37 -9.44 -50.73
C SER A 455 -3.62 -10.88 -51.25
N PRO A 456 -4.21 -11.81 -50.48
CA PRO A 456 -3.48 -13.01 -50.06
C PRO A 456 -3.95 -14.31 -50.76
N ALA A 457 -3.16 -15.37 -50.62
CA ALA A 457 -3.55 -16.74 -50.98
C ALA A 457 -3.09 -17.74 -49.92
N ALA A 458 -3.94 -18.73 -49.61
CA ALA A 458 -3.73 -19.75 -48.58
C ALA A 458 -3.20 -21.07 -49.18
N GLY A 459 -2.59 -21.94 -48.36
CA GLY A 459 -2.11 -23.26 -48.83
C GLY A 459 -1.44 -24.15 -47.77
N VAL A 460 -2.28 -24.88 -47.02
CA VAL A 460 -2.08 -26.12 -46.23
C VAL A 460 -0.76 -26.93 -46.37
N GLY A 461 -0.26 -27.44 -45.24
CA GLY A 461 0.70 -28.55 -45.10
C GLY A 461 1.87 -28.19 -44.16
N SER A 462 2.34 -29.01 -43.22
CA SER A 462 2.00 -30.41 -42.84
C SER A 462 2.40 -30.68 -41.37
N ASP A 463 2.04 -31.84 -40.83
CA ASP A 463 2.35 -32.26 -39.46
C ASP A 463 3.85 -32.22 -39.13
N GLU A 464 4.22 -31.67 -37.97
CA GLU A 464 5.42 -32.09 -37.24
C GLU A 464 5.14 -32.21 -35.73
N ILE A 465 5.54 -33.36 -35.19
CA ILE A 465 5.33 -33.78 -33.82
C ILE A 465 6.42 -33.15 -32.94
N PHE A 466 6.06 -32.24 -32.04
CA PHE A 466 6.97 -31.84 -30.96
C PHE A 466 6.99 -32.90 -29.85
N THR A 467 7.77 -33.95 -30.10
CA THR A 467 8.19 -34.92 -29.08
C THR A 467 9.02 -34.22 -27.99
N THR A 468 8.50 -34.24 -26.78
CA THR A 468 9.24 -34.43 -25.51
C THR A 468 10.76 -34.17 -25.55
N LEU A 469 11.15 -32.91 -25.30
CA LEU A 469 12.38 -32.58 -24.58
C LEU A 469 11.98 -32.16 -23.16
N GLY A 470 12.59 -32.62 -22.07
CA GLY A 470 13.57 -33.71 -21.94
C GLY A 470 13.81 -33.92 -20.44
N CYS A 471 13.35 -35.04 -19.88
CA CYS A 471 13.49 -35.30 -18.45
C CYS A 471 14.95 -35.68 -18.13
N THR A 472 15.53 -35.06 -17.12
CA THR A 472 16.81 -35.49 -16.55
C THR A 472 16.58 -36.74 -15.69
N PRO A 473 17.52 -37.71 -15.65
CA PRO A 473 17.34 -38.94 -14.87
C PRO A 473 17.22 -38.70 -13.35
N ASP A 474 17.70 -37.55 -12.84
CA ASP A 474 17.52 -37.17 -11.44
C ASP A 474 16.10 -36.69 -11.11
N MET A 475 15.32 -36.26 -12.12
CA MET A 475 13.94 -35.79 -11.95
C MET A 475 12.98 -36.95 -11.65
N GLU A 476 13.03 -38.03 -12.43
CA GLU A 476 12.20 -39.23 -12.19
C GLU A 476 12.47 -39.80 -10.79
N LYS A 477 13.75 -39.78 -10.38
CA LYS A 477 14.21 -40.35 -9.11
C LYS A 477 13.62 -39.68 -7.85
N ILE A 478 13.49 -38.36 -7.82
CA ILE A 478 12.92 -37.65 -6.65
C ILE A 478 11.39 -37.75 -6.61
N GLU A 479 10.75 -37.76 -7.79
CA GLU A 479 9.29 -37.93 -7.91
C GLU A 479 8.88 -39.37 -7.53
N GLU A 480 9.66 -40.39 -7.92
CA GLU A 480 9.58 -41.75 -7.39
C GLU A 480 9.85 -41.82 -5.88
N GLN A 481 10.82 -41.06 -5.36
CA GLN A 481 11.13 -41.06 -3.92
C GLN A 481 9.95 -40.53 -3.10
N PHE A 482 9.29 -39.46 -3.54
CA PHE A 482 8.04 -38.98 -2.94
C PHE A 482 6.90 -39.99 -3.09
N ALA A 483 6.76 -40.66 -4.24
CA ALA A 483 5.76 -41.71 -4.45
C ALA A 483 5.97 -42.94 -3.54
N ASN A 484 7.21 -43.22 -3.13
CA ASN A 484 7.58 -44.34 -2.25
C ASN A 484 7.56 -44.00 -0.74
N LEU A 485 7.16 -42.78 -0.35
CA LEU A 485 7.03 -42.38 1.06
C LEU A 485 5.95 -43.19 1.78
N ASN A 486 6.37 -43.96 2.78
CA ASN A 486 5.49 -44.75 3.63
C ASN A 486 5.66 -44.37 5.10
N ILE A 487 4.61 -44.57 5.88
CA ILE A 487 4.58 -44.25 7.31
C ILE A 487 5.48 -45.22 8.07
N VAL A 488 6.59 -44.71 8.60
CA VAL A 488 7.50 -45.45 9.48
C VAL A 488 6.90 -45.52 10.88
N LYS A 489 6.33 -44.40 11.34
CA LYS A 489 5.99 -44.19 12.74
C LYS A 489 4.92 -43.14 12.94
N ARG A 490 4.18 -43.31 14.02
CA ARG A 490 3.15 -42.40 14.53
C ARG A 490 3.50 -42.07 15.98
N SER A 491 3.28 -40.83 16.42
CA SER A 491 3.35 -40.49 17.84
C SER A 491 2.29 -41.24 18.64
N SER A 492 2.57 -41.54 19.90
CA SER A 492 1.57 -42.09 20.83
C SER A 492 0.42 -41.11 21.04
N GLU A 493 -0.82 -41.62 21.07
CA GLU A 493 -1.99 -40.82 21.47
C GLU A 493 -1.78 -40.17 22.84
N THR A 494 -2.04 -38.87 22.91
CA THR A 494 -1.96 -38.10 24.15
C THR A 494 -3.30 -38.17 24.89
N LYS A 495 -3.27 -38.11 26.23
CA LYS A 495 -4.49 -38.20 27.07
C LYS A 495 -5.53 -37.12 26.76
N GLU A 496 -5.08 -35.99 26.24
CA GLU A 496 -5.89 -34.89 25.72
C GLU A 496 -5.42 -34.66 24.28
N PRO A 497 -6.27 -34.88 23.26
CA PRO A 497 -5.90 -34.62 21.87
C PRO A 497 -5.77 -33.11 21.65
N THR A 498 -4.59 -32.66 21.19
CA THR A 498 -4.27 -31.27 20.92
C THR A 498 -3.75 -31.14 19.50
N TYR A 499 -4.30 -30.22 18.71
CA TYR A 499 -3.90 -30.04 17.31
C TYR A 499 -2.44 -29.61 17.22
N LEU A 500 -1.72 -30.14 16.23
CA LEU A 500 -0.34 -29.78 15.97
C LEU A 500 -0.34 -28.70 14.88
N LEU A 501 0.17 -27.51 15.20
CA LEU A 501 0.05 -26.31 14.36
C LEU A 501 1.34 -25.98 13.60
N GLY A 502 2.50 -26.36 14.14
CA GLY A 502 3.81 -26.09 13.53
C GLY A 502 4.82 -27.16 13.92
N ILE A 503 5.73 -27.51 13.01
CA ILE A 503 6.80 -28.49 13.20
C ILE A 503 8.11 -27.89 12.72
N ASP A 504 9.17 -28.02 13.52
CA ASP A 504 10.55 -27.82 13.05
C ASP A 504 11.49 -28.90 13.62
N THR A 505 12.69 -29.06 13.05
CA THR A 505 13.67 -30.07 13.44
C THR A 505 15.04 -29.49 13.73
N SER A 506 15.71 -30.00 14.76
CA SER A 506 17.06 -29.57 15.11
C SER A 506 18.04 -29.96 14.00
N LYS A 507 18.81 -28.97 13.54
CA LYS A 507 19.86 -29.11 12.52
C LYS A 507 21.20 -29.55 13.11
N THR A 508 21.31 -29.68 14.44
CA THR A 508 22.59 -29.98 15.09
C THR A 508 23.02 -31.44 14.84
N VAL A 509 24.13 -31.63 14.12
CA VAL A 509 24.67 -32.98 13.86
C VAL A 509 25.58 -33.41 15.01
N GLN A 510 25.02 -33.56 16.22
CA GLN A 510 25.71 -34.24 17.32
C GLN A 510 25.57 -35.76 17.13
N ALA A 511 26.60 -36.39 16.55
CA ALA A 511 26.63 -37.78 16.10
C ALA A 511 26.32 -38.89 17.15
N GLU A 512 26.04 -38.54 18.41
CA GLU A 512 25.67 -39.46 19.49
C GLU A 512 24.33 -39.14 20.19
N LYS A 513 23.63 -38.07 19.80
CA LYS A 513 22.33 -37.69 20.39
C LYS A 513 21.26 -37.59 19.29
N GLY A 514 20.11 -38.22 19.53
CA GLY A 514 19.02 -38.26 18.56
C GLY A 514 18.52 -36.88 18.16
N SER A 515 18.26 -36.70 16.87
CA SER A 515 17.66 -35.47 16.33
C SER A 515 16.34 -35.17 17.03
N LEU A 516 16.13 -33.88 17.35
CA LEU A 516 14.95 -33.39 18.06
C LEU A 516 13.93 -32.79 17.09
N VAL A 517 12.65 -32.96 17.38
CA VAL A 517 11.54 -32.33 16.67
C VAL A 517 10.77 -31.45 17.65
N ALA A 518 10.55 -30.18 17.32
CA ALA A 518 9.75 -29.25 18.12
C ALA A 518 8.39 -29.09 17.45
N VAL A 519 7.32 -29.19 18.25
CA VAL A 519 5.94 -29.13 17.75
C VAL A 519 5.13 -28.14 18.57
N LEU A 520 4.59 -27.13 17.90
CA LEU A 520 3.64 -26.18 18.48
C LEU A 520 2.24 -26.81 18.55
N CYS A 521 1.62 -26.78 19.73
CA CYS A 521 0.29 -27.35 20.00
C CYS A 521 -0.75 -26.26 20.24
N SER A 522 -2.00 -26.48 19.82
CA SER A 522 -3.10 -25.50 19.91
C SER A 522 -3.52 -25.08 21.32
N ASN A 523 -3.00 -25.75 22.36
CA ASN A 523 -3.16 -25.39 23.77
C ASN A 523 -2.07 -24.42 24.27
N GLY A 524 -1.21 -23.88 23.41
CA GLY A 524 -0.10 -23.01 23.81
C GLY A 524 1.03 -23.78 24.51
N SER A 525 1.29 -25.02 24.09
CA SER A 525 2.48 -25.78 24.51
C SER A 525 3.39 -26.11 23.34
N ILE A 526 4.70 -26.18 23.62
CA ILE A 526 5.71 -26.67 22.68
C ILE A 526 6.16 -28.04 23.19
N ARG A 527 6.00 -29.07 22.37
CA ARG A 527 6.45 -30.44 22.67
C ARG A 527 7.72 -30.76 21.90
N ILE A 528 8.73 -31.26 22.61
CA ILE A 528 9.96 -31.77 22.01
C ILE A 528 9.86 -33.29 21.94
N TYR A 529 10.04 -33.84 20.74
CA TYR A 529 10.02 -35.27 20.45
C TYR A 529 11.42 -35.75 20.03
N ASP A 530 11.70 -37.02 20.28
CA ASP A 530 12.79 -37.76 19.61
C ASP A 530 12.37 -38.10 18.17
N LYS A 531 13.17 -37.73 17.15
CA LYS A 531 12.80 -37.91 15.74
C LYS A 531 12.60 -39.39 15.35
N GLU A 532 13.40 -40.31 15.90
CA GLU A 532 13.35 -41.74 15.56
C GLU A 532 12.28 -42.50 16.37
N ARG A 533 11.92 -41.98 17.55
CA ARG A 533 10.97 -42.62 18.46
C ARG A 533 9.59 -41.99 18.47
N LEU A 534 9.43 -40.74 18.04
CA LEU A 534 8.21 -39.93 18.14
C LEU A 534 7.53 -39.99 19.53
N ASN A 535 8.33 -40.16 20.58
CA ASN A 535 7.88 -40.00 21.96
C ASN A 535 8.22 -38.60 22.46
N VAL A 536 7.31 -38.02 23.24
CA VAL A 536 7.55 -36.72 23.89
C VAL A 536 8.68 -36.86 24.90
N LEU A 537 9.74 -36.07 24.72
CA LEU A 537 10.85 -35.91 25.63
C LEU A 537 10.61 -34.80 26.65
N ARG A 538 10.05 -33.66 26.20
CA ARG A 538 9.77 -32.45 26.99
C ARG A 538 8.50 -31.77 26.50
N GLU A 539 7.88 -30.98 27.38
CA GLU A 539 6.78 -30.09 27.02
C GLU A 539 6.89 -28.79 27.81
N PHE A 540 6.92 -27.66 27.10
CA PHE A 540 6.90 -26.31 27.67
C PHE A 540 5.44 -25.83 27.69
N ARG A 541 4.89 -25.51 28.86
CA ARG A 541 3.47 -25.15 29.07
C ARG A 541 3.33 -23.76 29.70
N GLY A 542 2.13 -23.18 29.63
CA GLY A 542 1.76 -21.96 30.36
C GLY A 542 1.75 -20.67 29.53
N TYR A 543 1.86 -20.77 28.21
CA TYR A 543 1.95 -19.64 27.29
C TYR A 543 0.80 -19.68 26.26
N PRO A 544 -0.37 -19.12 26.57
CA PRO A 544 -1.45 -19.03 25.60
C PRO A 544 -1.05 -18.09 24.45
N GLY A 545 -1.46 -18.42 23.22
CA GLY A 545 -1.17 -17.60 22.04
C GLY A 545 0.28 -17.64 21.57
N LEU A 546 0.94 -18.81 21.67
CA LEU A 546 2.21 -19.05 20.97
C LEU A 546 1.97 -19.23 19.47
N ASN A 547 2.79 -18.56 18.65
CA ASN A 547 2.75 -18.58 17.19
C ASN A 547 4.13 -18.96 16.63
N GLY A 548 4.12 -19.83 15.61
CA GLY A 548 5.33 -20.41 15.01
C GLY A 548 6.18 -21.25 15.99
N VAL A 549 7.10 -22.03 15.43
CA VAL A 549 8.16 -22.73 16.19
C VAL A 549 9.37 -22.90 15.29
N LYS A 550 10.57 -22.60 15.81
CA LYS A 550 11.83 -22.69 15.05
C LYS A 550 12.97 -23.12 15.95
N PHE A 551 13.84 -24.01 15.51
CA PHE A 551 15.14 -24.25 16.14
C PHE A 551 16.17 -23.20 15.71
N ALA A 552 17.13 -22.92 16.60
CA ALA A 552 18.41 -22.34 16.17
C ALA A 552 19.15 -23.31 15.22
N ASN A 553 19.93 -22.74 14.33
CA ASN A 553 20.70 -23.47 13.33
C ASN A 553 21.95 -24.14 13.94
N SER A 554 22.53 -23.52 14.97
CA SER A 554 23.79 -23.93 15.63
C SER A 554 23.61 -24.69 16.95
N CYS A 555 22.43 -24.65 17.57
CA CYS A 555 22.18 -25.23 18.89
C CYS A 555 20.73 -25.70 19.08
N ASP A 556 20.50 -26.55 20.07
CA ASP A 556 19.16 -27.09 20.40
C ASP A 556 18.27 -26.09 21.16
N SER A 557 18.40 -24.79 20.88
CA SER A 557 17.48 -23.76 21.35
C SER A 557 16.26 -23.70 20.44
N VAL A 558 15.07 -23.56 21.02
CA VAL A 558 13.80 -23.44 20.31
C VAL A 558 13.20 -22.07 20.61
N TYR A 559 12.68 -21.43 19.57
CA TYR A 559 12.04 -20.13 19.60
C TYR A 559 10.56 -20.25 19.24
N SER A 560 9.73 -19.36 19.78
CA SER A 560 8.32 -19.17 19.41
C SER A 560 7.90 -17.74 19.75
N SER A 561 7.12 -17.10 18.88
CA SER A 561 6.53 -15.79 19.17
C SER A 561 5.24 -15.95 19.97
N CYS A 562 4.76 -14.87 20.58
CA CYS A 562 3.63 -14.92 21.47
C CYS A 562 2.78 -13.66 21.37
N THR A 563 1.46 -13.81 21.46
CA THR A 563 0.50 -12.69 21.48
C THR A 563 0.61 -11.78 22.72
N ASP A 564 1.54 -12.04 23.65
CA ASP A 564 1.85 -11.16 24.78
C ASP A 564 2.95 -10.12 24.47
N GLY A 565 3.30 -9.95 23.19
CA GLY A 565 4.32 -9.01 22.73
C GLY A 565 5.73 -9.48 23.02
N THR A 566 5.97 -10.79 23.06
CA THR A 566 7.31 -11.37 23.25
C THR A 566 7.64 -12.51 22.29
N VAL A 567 8.92 -12.64 21.94
CA VAL A 567 9.49 -13.89 21.44
C VAL A 567 10.21 -14.58 22.60
N LYS A 568 10.05 -15.90 22.72
CA LYS A 568 10.57 -16.70 23.83
C LYS A 568 11.54 -17.76 23.29
N CYS A 569 12.62 -18.01 24.03
CA CYS A 569 13.63 -19.02 23.72
C CYS A 569 13.71 -20.06 24.86
N TRP A 570 13.76 -21.35 24.53
CA TRP A 570 13.95 -22.45 25.47
C TRP A 570 15.08 -23.38 25.00
N ASP A 571 15.90 -23.87 25.92
CA ASP A 571 16.86 -24.96 25.63
C ASP A 571 16.10 -26.30 25.62
N ALA A 572 15.99 -26.94 24.45
CA ALA A 572 15.21 -28.18 24.29
C ALA A 572 15.77 -29.37 25.11
N ARG A 573 17.01 -29.27 25.61
CA ARG A 573 17.67 -30.28 26.43
C ARG A 573 17.26 -30.16 27.91
N LEU A 574 16.91 -28.96 28.36
CA LEU A 574 16.59 -28.64 29.75
C LEU A 574 15.08 -28.68 30.02
N ALA A 575 14.67 -29.35 31.10
CA ALA A 575 13.30 -29.32 31.59
C ALA A 575 13.06 -28.05 32.44
N SER A 576 13.08 -26.88 31.81
CA SER A 576 12.77 -25.59 32.44
C SER A 576 11.36 -25.14 32.10
N GLU A 577 10.57 -24.73 33.09
CA GLU A 577 9.29 -24.05 32.85
C GLU A 577 9.48 -22.61 32.35
N LYS A 578 10.63 -21.99 32.62
CA LYS A 578 10.95 -20.61 32.22
C LYS A 578 11.80 -20.57 30.94
N PRO A 579 11.57 -19.60 30.03
CA PRO A 579 12.43 -19.38 28.89
C PRO A 579 13.83 -18.93 29.33
N VAL A 580 14.83 -19.28 28.53
CA VAL A 580 16.25 -18.92 28.70
C VAL A 580 16.49 -17.47 28.30
N GLN A 581 15.85 -17.01 27.21
CA GLN A 581 15.82 -15.61 26.79
C GLN A 581 14.38 -15.19 26.49
N LEU A 582 14.07 -13.92 26.77
CA LEU A 582 12.80 -13.26 26.50
C LEU A 582 13.06 -11.98 25.70
N PHE A 583 12.60 -11.94 24.46
CA PHE A 583 12.72 -10.77 23.58
C PHE A 583 11.41 -10.00 23.66
N LYS A 584 11.45 -8.77 24.19
CA LYS A 584 10.24 -7.94 24.35
C LYS A 584 10.07 -7.02 23.15
N GLY A 585 8.84 -6.92 22.64
CA GLY A 585 8.45 -5.89 21.68
C GLY A 585 8.15 -4.55 22.35
N TYR A 586 7.65 -3.62 21.55
CA TYR A 586 7.10 -2.36 22.01
C TYR A 586 5.75 -2.57 22.72
N PRO A 587 5.26 -1.60 23.52
CA PRO A 587 3.93 -1.68 24.12
C PRO A 587 2.85 -1.91 23.06
N SER A 588 1.85 -2.75 23.39
CA SER A 588 0.76 -3.16 22.51
C SER A 588 1.10 -4.10 21.33
N ASN A 589 2.37 -4.44 21.09
CA ASN A 589 2.72 -5.41 20.05
C ASN A 589 2.09 -6.79 20.31
N ILE A 590 1.55 -7.41 19.27
CA ILE A 590 1.06 -8.79 19.27
C ILE A 590 1.81 -9.52 18.16
N PHE A 591 2.73 -10.45 18.50
CA PHE A 591 3.50 -11.14 17.47
C PHE A 591 2.76 -12.38 16.95
N ILE A 592 2.58 -12.41 15.62
CA ILE A 592 1.86 -13.48 14.90
C ILE A 592 2.78 -14.30 14.00
N SER A 593 3.94 -13.75 13.63
CA SER A 593 4.98 -14.40 12.82
C SER A 593 6.37 -14.07 13.36
N PHE A 594 7.35 -14.94 13.13
CA PHE A 594 8.77 -14.66 13.40
C PHE A 594 9.68 -15.63 12.66
N ASP A 595 10.95 -15.25 12.50
CA ASP A 595 12.03 -16.17 12.13
C ASP A 595 13.38 -15.74 12.75
N ILE A 596 14.37 -16.63 12.67
CA ILE A 596 15.76 -16.41 13.10
C ILE A 596 16.72 -16.55 11.90
N SER A 597 17.66 -15.62 11.79
CA SER A 597 18.73 -15.62 10.79
C SER A 597 19.58 -16.90 10.80
N CYS A 598 20.13 -17.28 9.64
CA CYS A 598 20.84 -18.55 9.47
C CYS A 598 22.13 -18.68 10.31
N ASN A 599 22.63 -17.59 10.91
CA ASN A 599 23.76 -17.56 11.83
C ASN A 599 23.34 -17.44 13.32
N ASP A 600 22.04 -17.48 13.62
CA ASP A 600 21.45 -17.30 14.95
C ASP A 600 21.83 -15.97 15.64
N HIS A 601 22.03 -14.88 14.88
CA HIS A 601 22.39 -13.57 15.44
C HIS A 601 21.22 -12.62 15.56
N VAL A 602 20.31 -12.62 14.59
CA VAL A 602 19.14 -11.73 14.53
C VAL A 602 17.86 -12.54 14.53
N ILE A 603 16.88 -12.12 15.33
CA ILE A 603 15.48 -12.53 15.27
C ILE A 603 14.69 -11.39 14.66
N CYS A 604 13.73 -11.69 13.80
CA CYS A 604 12.74 -10.77 13.27
C CYS A 604 11.33 -11.31 13.56
N ALA A 605 10.39 -10.46 13.98
CA ALA A 605 9.00 -10.85 14.22
C ALA A 605 8.02 -9.83 13.65
N GLY A 606 6.97 -10.32 12.97
CA GLY A 606 5.88 -9.52 12.45
C GLY A 606 4.71 -9.45 13.43
N THR A 607 4.08 -8.27 13.52
CA THR A 607 2.90 -8.06 14.38
C THR A 607 1.58 -8.22 13.64
N GLU A 608 0.52 -8.51 14.41
CA GLU A 608 -0.85 -8.08 14.08
C GLU A 608 -0.86 -6.55 13.98
N LYS A 609 -1.75 -6.00 13.16
CA LYS A 609 -2.01 -4.56 13.08
C LYS A 609 -2.74 -4.11 14.35
N VAL A 610 -2.06 -3.31 15.17
CA VAL A 610 -2.65 -2.74 16.39
C VAL A 610 -2.72 -1.23 16.22
N ASP A 611 -3.92 -0.68 16.49
CA ASP A 611 -4.33 0.67 16.13
C ASP A 611 -4.18 0.93 14.61
N ASP A 612 -3.06 1.48 14.14
CA ASP A 612 -2.78 1.66 12.70
C ASP A 612 -1.41 1.13 12.22
N ASP A 613 -0.54 0.62 13.10
CA ASP A 613 0.81 0.15 12.78
C ASP A 613 0.90 -1.39 12.65
N ALA A 614 1.68 -1.86 11.67
CA ALA A 614 2.16 -3.24 11.56
C ALA A 614 3.69 -3.23 11.49
N LEU A 615 4.35 -3.91 12.43
CA LEU A 615 5.79 -3.77 12.67
C LEU A 615 6.57 -5.05 12.39
N LEU A 616 7.68 -4.94 11.66
CA LEU A 616 8.77 -5.92 11.70
C LEU A 616 9.75 -5.50 12.80
N VAL A 617 9.82 -6.25 13.90
CA VAL A 617 10.69 -5.93 15.05
C VAL A 617 11.90 -6.84 15.06
N PHE A 618 13.09 -6.29 15.37
CA PHE A 618 14.36 -6.99 15.32
C PHE A 618 15.04 -7.06 16.70
N TRP A 619 15.73 -8.17 17.00
CA TRP A 619 16.54 -8.34 18.22
C TRP A 619 17.86 -9.05 17.96
N ASP A 620 18.86 -8.77 18.80
CA ASP A 620 20.09 -9.56 18.90
C ASP A 620 19.83 -10.83 19.74
N ALA A 621 19.87 -11.98 19.08
CA ALA A 621 19.66 -13.29 19.67
C ALA A 621 20.85 -13.77 20.53
N ARG A 622 22.04 -13.16 20.36
CA ARG A 622 23.28 -13.67 20.94
C ARG A 622 23.28 -13.59 22.47
N ILE A 623 23.71 -14.68 23.10
CA ILE A 623 23.90 -14.75 24.56
C ILE A 623 25.26 -14.12 24.89
N ASN A 624 25.26 -12.90 25.42
CA ASN A 624 26.45 -12.25 25.96
C ASN A 624 26.62 -12.65 27.44
N SER A 625 27.77 -13.21 27.81
CA SER A 625 28.07 -13.65 29.18
C SER A 625 28.19 -12.50 30.20
N GLN A 626 28.22 -11.24 29.74
CA GLN A 626 28.23 -10.06 30.60
C GLN A 626 26.83 -9.50 30.91
N ASP A 627 25.79 -9.91 30.15
CA ASP A 627 24.40 -9.51 30.43
C ASP A 627 23.79 -10.40 31.52
N LEU A 628 23.50 -9.82 32.69
CA LEU A 628 22.71 -10.50 33.73
C LEU A 628 21.20 -10.56 33.39
N SER A 629 20.75 -9.84 32.36
CA SER A 629 19.34 -9.85 31.93
C SER A 629 19.06 -10.98 30.95
N THR A 630 18.14 -11.88 31.31
CA THR A 630 17.51 -12.82 30.36
C THR A 630 16.51 -12.12 29.43
N THR A 631 16.17 -10.86 29.70
CA THR A 631 15.29 -10.04 28.85
C THR A 631 16.13 -9.20 27.89
N LYS A 632 15.74 -9.19 26.61
CA LYS A 632 16.33 -8.38 25.54
C LYS A 632 15.30 -7.40 24.99
N ASP A 633 15.71 -6.15 24.84
CA ASP A 633 14.93 -5.09 24.20
C ASP A 633 15.20 -5.05 22.68
N PRO A 634 14.31 -4.46 21.84
CA PRO A 634 14.49 -4.41 20.39
C PRO A 634 15.77 -3.67 19.97
N LEU A 635 16.39 -4.15 18.89
CA LEU A 635 17.39 -3.38 18.13
C LEU A 635 16.75 -2.21 17.38
N GLY A 636 15.53 -2.44 16.88
CA GLY A 636 14.76 -1.50 16.08
C GLY A 636 13.52 -2.18 15.49
N ALA A 637 12.77 -1.43 14.71
CA ALA A 637 11.67 -1.96 13.91
C ALA A 637 11.57 -1.23 12.57
N TYR A 638 11.02 -1.92 11.58
CA TYR A 638 10.50 -1.31 10.36
C TYR A 638 8.98 -1.14 10.52
N SER A 639 8.46 0.05 10.24
CA SER A 639 7.10 0.49 10.59
C SER A 639 6.22 0.91 9.42
N GLU A 640 6.79 1.05 8.22
CA GLU A 640 6.05 1.44 7.00
C GLU A 640 6.01 0.31 5.95
N THR A 641 6.60 -0.86 6.24
CA THR A 641 6.69 -2.01 5.33
C THR A 641 5.34 -2.56 4.83
N HIS A 642 4.36 -2.65 5.72
CA HIS A 642 3.08 -3.29 5.48
C HIS A 642 1.96 -2.47 6.11
N SER A 643 0.78 -2.51 5.50
CA SER A 643 -0.39 -1.71 5.92
C SER A 643 -1.40 -2.47 6.78
N ASP A 644 -1.15 -3.76 7.01
CA ASP A 644 -2.03 -4.75 7.61
C ASP A 644 -1.17 -5.94 8.16
N ASP A 645 -1.77 -6.87 8.93
CA ASP A 645 -1.13 -7.98 9.65
C ASP A 645 0.06 -8.64 8.91
N ILE A 646 1.23 -8.73 9.55
CA ILE A 646 2.42 -9.38 8.98
C ILE A 646 2.37 -10.88 9.32
N THR A 647 1.66 -11.63 8.48
CA THR A 647 1.35 -13.05 8.66
C THR A 647 2.57 -13.96 8.56
N GLN A 648 3.63 -13.54 7.87
CA GLN A 648 4.83 -14.35 7.65
C GLN A 648 6.11 -13.51 7.64
N VAL A 649 7.18 -14.10 8.19
CA VAL A 649 8.56 -13.62 8.15
C VAL A 649 9.45 -14.84 7.89
N CYS A 650 10.42 -14.73 6.98
CA CYS A 650 11.36 -15.80 6.71
C CYS A 650 12.77 -15.27 6.37
N PHE A 651 13.78 -15.68 7.12
CA PHE A 651 15.17 -15.37 6.80
C PHE A 651 15.68 -16.25 5.65
N HIS A 652 16.58 -15.68 4.84
CA HIS A 652 17.22 -16.39 3.74
C HIS A 652 18.11 -17.53 4.28
N PRO A 653 17.97 -18.78 3.80
CA PRO A 653 18.58 -19.94 4.46
C PRO A 653 20.11 -19.93 4.55
N SER A 654 20.79 -19.19 3.68
CA SER A 654 22.27 -19.09 3.62
C SER A 654 22.83 -17.67 3.79
N ASN A 655 21.99 -16.63 3.85
CA ASN A 655 22.44 -15.23 3.95
C ASN A 655 21.76 -14.58 5.16
N PRO A 656 22.48 -14.30 6.25
CA PRO A 656 21.87 -13.83 7.49
C PRO A 656 21.28 -12.43 7.38
N ASN A 657 21.61 -11.70 6.32
CA ASN A 657 21.21 -10.31 6.11
C ASN A 657 19.93 -10.17 5.28
N MET A 658 19.44 -11.24 4.66
CA MET A 658 18.27 -11.18 3.79
C MET A 658 17.04 -11.75 4.51
N VAL A 659 15.94 -10.99 4.52
CA VAL A 659 14.66 -11.42 5.10
C VAL A 659 13.52 -11.09 4.14
N VAL A 660 12.51 -11.96 4.07
CA VAL A 660 11.27 -11.72 3.34
C VAL A 660 10.11 -11.69 4.33
N SER A 661 9.17 -10.76 4.16
CA SER A 661 7.92 -10.68 4.91
C SER A 661 6.72 -10.75 3.98
N GLY A 662 5.59 -11.24 4.49
CA GLY A 662 4.31 -11.28 3.79
C GLY A 662 3.18 -10.82 4.72
N SER A 663 2.17 -10.16 4.15
CA SER A 663 1.06 -9.54 4.89
C SER A 663 -0.31 -9.85 4.29
N THR A 664 -1.35 -9.63 5.09
CA THR A 664 -2.75 -9.57 4.66
C THR A 664 -3.02 -8.49 3.61
N ASP A 665 -2.16 -7.47 3.47
CA ASP A 665 -2.26 -6.43 2.45
C ASP A 665 -1.97 -6.90 1.00
N GLY A 666 -1.52 -8.15 0.84
CA GLY A 666 -1.22 -8.76 -0.46
C GLY A 666 0.14 -8.37 -1.04
N LEU A 667 1.05 -7.87 -0.19
CA LEU A 667 2.43 -7.61 -0.53
C LEU A 667 3.38 -8.63 0.12
N VAL A 668 4.48 -8.90 -0.58
CA VAL A 668 5.63 -9.67 -0.13
C VAL A 668 6.86 -8.79 -0.32
N ASN A 669 7.50 -8.38 0.78
CA ASN A 669 8.64 -7.48 0.77
C ASN A 669 9.94 -8.21 1.08
N VAL A 670 11.02 -7.84 0.40
CA VAL A 670 12.37 -8.40 0.60
C VAL A 670 13.29 -7.31 1.11
N PHE A 671 14.03 -7.57 2.18
CA PHE A 671 14.94 -6.62 2.82
C PHE A 671 16.37 -7.13 2.95
N ASP A 672 17.35 -6.22 2.81
CA ASP A 672 18.73 -6.37 3.27
C ASP A 672 18.90 -5.61 4.61
N ILE A 673 18.96 -6.35 5.71
CA ILE A 673 19.06 -5.80 7.08
C ILE A 673 20.49 -5.37 7.45
N THR A 674 21.44 -5.32 6.51
CA THR A 674 22.70 -4.58 6.73
C THR A 674 22.53 -3.07 6.64
N VAL A 675 21.40 -2.60 6.11
CA VAL A 675 21.13 -1.19 5.86
C VAL A 675 20.31 -0.60 7.01
N ASP A 676 20.83 0.47 7.62
CA ASP A 676 20.24 1.09 8.82
C ASP A 676 18.85 1.74 8.60
N ASN A 677 18.49 2.05 7.34
CA ASN A 677 17.25 2.73 6.98
C ASN A 677 16.27 1.78 6.27
N GLU A 678 15.02 1.74 6.73
CA GLU A 678 13.94 0.90 6.21
C GLU A 678 13.71 1.07 4.70
N GLU A 679 13.64 2.31 4.20
CA GLU A 679 13.40 2.59 2.77
C GLU A 679 14.52 2.07 1.86
N ASP A 680 15.76 2.07 2.37
CA ASP A 680 16.95 1.62 1.65
C ASP A 680 17.21 0.12 1.83
N ALA A 681 16.76 -0.46 2.94
CA ALA A 681 16.79 -1.89 3.19
C ALA A 681 15.84 -2.64 2.26
N LEU A 682 14.73 -2.02 1.83
CA LEU A 682 13.73 -2.62 0.94
C LEU A 682 14.30 -2.86 -0.48
N VAL A 683 14.72 -4.09 -0.75
CA VAL A 683 15.25 -4.57 -2.03
C VAL A 683 14.15 -4.63 -3.09
N THR A 684 13.01 -5.25 -2.77
CA THR A 684 11.88 -5.34 -3.71
C THR A 684 10.54 -5.61 -3.01
N THR A 685 9.45 -5.26 -3.70
CA THR A 685 8.07 -5.55 -3.30
C THR A 685 7.40 -6.35 -4.41
N CYS A 686 6.99 -7.57 -4.08
CA CYS A 686 6.20 -8.45 -4.93
C CYS A 686 4.73 -8.40 -4.51
N ASN A 687 3.80 -8.46 -5.47
CA ASN A 687 2.37 -8.31 -5.23
C ASN A 687 1.65 -9.63 -5.52
N SER A 688 1.12 -10.27 -4.47
CA SER A 688 0.35 -11.52 -4.54
C SER A 688 -1.13 -11.29 -4.86
N VAL A 689 -1.58 -10.04 -4.92
CA VAL A 689 -2.97 -9.57 -5.17
C VAL A 689 -3.95 -9.93 -4.05
N SER A 690 -3.64 -10.92 -3.22
CA SER A 690 -4.43 -11.39 -2.09
C SER A 690 -3.56 -11.71 -0.87
N SER A 691 -4.21 -11.76 0.29
CA SER A 691 -3.62 -11.91 1.62
C SER A 691 -2.68 -13.12 1.72
N VAL A 692 -1.43 -12.89 2.13
CA VAL A 692 -0.38 -13.92 2.17
C VAL A 692 -0.57 -14.86 3.35
N SER A 693 -0.51 -16.18 3.10
CA SER A 693 -0.63 -17.24 4.11
C SER A 693 0.69 -17.97 4.39
N TYR A 694 1.56 -18.10 3.38
CA TYR A 694 2.87 -18.75 3.48
C TYR A 694 3.88 -18.06 2.54
N ILE A 695 5.16 -17.98 2.94
CA ILE A 695 6.26 -17.50 2.08
C ILE A 695 7.46 -18.43 2.18
N GLY A 696 8.31 -18.45 1.16
CA GLY A 696 9.57 -19.17 1.23
C GLY A 696 10.56 -18.82 0.12
N TRP A 697 11.81 -19.19 0.37
CA TRP A 697 12.93 -19.05 -0.56
C TRP A 697 13.11 -20.33 -1.39
N SER A 698 13.59 -20.17 -2.62
CA SER A 698 13.73 -21.24 -3.62
C SER A 698 14.79 -20.91 -4.67
N GLY A 699 15.05 -21.88 -5.55
CA GLY A 699 16.01 -21.76 -6.64
C GLY A 699 17.45 -21.79 -6.18
N LYS A 700 18.36 -21.95 -7.15
CA LYS A 700 19.80 -21.91 -6.91
C LYS A 700 20.23 -20.64 -6.15
N ASP A 701 21.08 -20.84 -5.15
CA ASP A 701 21.56 -19.82 -4.21
C ASP A 701 20.44 -19.06 -3.48
N TYR A 702 19.22 -19.62 -3.44
CA TYR A 702 18.01 -19.06 -2.81
C TYR A 702 17.53 -17.72 -3.40
N LYS A 703 17.84 -17.45 -4.68
CA LYS A 703 17.49 -16.18 -5.34
C LYS A 703 16.07 -16.08 -5.89
N GLN A 704 15.20 -17.05 -5.62
CA GLN A 704 13.79 -16.99 -6.00
C GLN A 704 12.92 -17.02 -4.76
N ILE A 705 11.81 -16.28 -4.76
CA ILE A 705 10.84 -16.29 -3.66
C ILE A 705 9.48 -16.74 -4.17
N TYR A 706 8.72 -17.40 -3.31
CA TYR A 706 7.33 -17.76 -3.58
C TYR A 706 6.45 -17.45 -2.38
N CYS A 707 5.16 -17.26 -2.64
CA CYS A 707 4.15 -17.20 -1.61
C CYS A 707 2.90 -18.00 -1.97
N MET A 708 2.13 -18.30 -0.94
CA MET A 708 0.75 -18.80 -1.04
C MET A 708 -0.16 -17.79 -0.35
N THR A 709 -1.41 -17.73 -0.79
CA THR A 709 -2.41 -16.79 -0.27
C THR A 709 -3.53 -17.52 0.46
N HIS A 710 -4.31 -16.79 1.27
CA HIS A 710 -5.43 -17.34 2.04
C HIS A 710 -6.64 -17.78 1.19
N ASP A 711 -6.65 -17.45 -0.10
CA ASP A 711 -7.61 -17.93 -1.10
C ASP A 711 -7.08 -19.11 -1.95
N GLU A 712 -5.93 -19.70 -1.56
CA GLU A 712 -5.25 -20.83 -2.22
C GLU A 712 -4.58 -20.51 -3.56
N GLY A 713 -4.23 -19.23 -3.77
CA GLY A 713 -3.35 -18.79 -4.84
C GLY A 713 -1.88 -19.11 -4.56
N PHE A 714 -1.08 -19.10 -5.63
CA PHE A 714 0.36 -19.34 -5.61
C PHE A 714 1.09 -18.35 -6.53
N CYS A 715 2.10 -17.67 -6.01
CA CYS A 715 2.95 -16.76 -6.77
C CYS A 715 4.43 -17.12 -6.58
N TRP A 716 5.22 -16.96 -7.64
CA TRP A 716 6.65 -17.27 -7.67
C TRP A 716 7.41 -16.25 -8.51
N TRP A 717 8.52 -15.74 -7.98
CA TRP A 717 9.32 -14.68 -8.55
C TRP A 717 10.83 -15.00 -8.49
N ASP A 718 11.58 -14.56 -9.51
CA ASP A 718 13.03 -14.64 -9.58
C ASP A 718 13.68 -13.27 -9.36
N LEU A 719 14.51 -13.17 -8.32
CA LEU A 719 15.19 -11.94 -7.93
C LEU A 719 16.45 -11.68 -8.78
N ASN A 720 16.93 -12.63 -9.58
CA ASN A 720 18.01 -12.36 -10.54
C ASN A 720 17.59 -11.35 -11.62
N HIS A 721 16.28 -11.20 -11.86
CA HIS A 721 15.76 -10.31 -12.90
C HIS A 721 15.52 -8.86 -12.42
N LEU A 722 15.78 -8.54 -11.15
CA LEU A 722 15.57 -7.19 -10.58
C LEU A 722 16.29 -6.07 -11.37
N ASP A 723 17.52 -6.32 -11.83
CA ASP A 723 18.33 -5.37 -12.62
C ASP A 723 18.13 -5.51 -14.15
N THR A 724 17.25 -6.41 -14.58
CA THR A 724 17.01 -6.73 -15.99
C THR A 724 15.70 -6.13 -16.48
N ASN A 725 15.48 -6.14 -17.80
CA ASN A 725 14.16 -5.79 -18.37
C ASN A 725 13.19 -6.99 -18.43
N GLU A 726 13.59 -8.17 -17.93
CA GLU A 726 12.73 -9.36 -17.92
C GLU A 726 11.76 -9.31 -16.72
N PRO A 727 10.55 -9.88 -16.84
CA PRO A 727 9.62 -9.93 -15.73
C PRO A 727 10.20 -10.79 -14.59
N ILE A 728 10.17 -10.26 -13.37
CA ILE A 728 10.53 -11.02 -12.16
C ILE A 728 9.52 -12.14 -11.86
N THR A 729 8.27 -12.03 -12.32
CA THR A 729 7.22 -13.02 -12.04
C THR A 729 7.39 -14.25 -12.93
N CYS A 730 7.74 -15.38 -12.33
CA CYS A 730 7.85 -16.68 -12.99
C CYS A 730 6.49 -17.36 -13.17
N LEU A 731 5.63 -17.29 -12.14
CA LEU A 731 4.31 -17.91 -12.14
C LEU A 731 3.36 -17.15 -11.19
N ASN A 732 2.11 -16.99 -11.61
CA ASN A 732 1.02 -16.51 -10.76
C ASN A 732 -0.24 -17.32 -11.09
N ILE A 733 -0.76 -18.05 -10.10
CA ILE A 733 -1.98 -18.85 -10.18
C ILE A 733 -2.94 -18.30 -9.11
N PRO A 734 -4.09 -17.69 -9.49
CA PRO A 734 -5.02 -17.11 -8.51
C PRO A 734 -5.69 -18.11 -7.57
N ASP A 735 -5.98 -19.33 -8.04
CA ASP A 735 -6.45 -20.44 -7.22
C ASP A 735 -5.87 -21.75 -7.79
N VAL A 736 -5.04 -22.44 -7.02
CA VAL A 736 -4.40 -23.69 -7.46
C VAL A 736 -5.42 -24.81 -7.67
N ARG A 737 -6.53 -24.81 -6.93
CA ARG A 737 -7.57 -25.86 -6.96
C ARG A 737 -8.33 -25.89 -8.27
N GLU A 738 -8.47 -24.75 -8.96
CA GLU A 738 -9.13 -24.66 -10.27
C GLU A 738 -8.21 -25.09 -11.42
N VAL A 739 -6.88 -24.95 -11.25
CA VAL A 739 -5.89 -25.18 -12.33
C VAL A 739 -5.29 -26.59 -12.28
N ILE A 740 -5.17 -27.20 -11.10
CA ILE A 740 -4.49 -28.49 -10.92
C ILE A 740 -5.32 -29.67 -11.46
N ASN A 741 -4.87 -30.28 -12.57
CA ASN A 741 -5.53 -31.44 -13.15
C ASN A 741 -5.12 -32.73 -12.42
N MET A 742 -5.90 -33.13 -11.42
CA MET A 742 -5.67 -34.33 -10.61
C MET A 742 -6.41 -35.54 -11.18
N LYS A 743 -5.70 -36.63 -11.45
CA LYS A 743 -6.30 -37.88 -11.97
C LYS A 743 -7.33 -38.49 -11.01
N GLU A 744 -7.12 -38.35 -9.70
CA GLU A 744 -8.00 -38.83 -8.65
C GLU A 744 -7.80 -38.02 -7.35
N GLY A 745 -8.82 -37.26 -6.93
CA GLY A 745 -8.80 -36.50 -5.68
C GLY A 745 -9.47 -35.13 -5.83
N ILE A 746 -9.50 -34.38 -4.73
CA ILE A 746 -9.83 -32.96 -4.67
C ILE A 746 -8.74 -32.32 -3.83
N LEU A 747 -8.26 -31.13 -4.21
CA LEU A 747 -7.39 -30.31 -3.37
C LEU A 747 -8.27 -29.30 -2.62
N ASP A 748 -8.24 -29.30 -1.28
CA ASP A 748 -9.06 -28.38 -0.48
C ASP A 748 -8.29 -27.09 -0.12
N TYR A 749 -7.00 -27.23 0.23
CA TYR A 749 -6.12 -26.14 0.70
C TYR A 749 -4.63 -26.43 0.42
N LEU A 750 -3.80 -25.38 0.44
CA LEU A 750 -2.34 -25.44 0.45
C LEU A 750 -1.80 -25.45 1.89
N ILE A 751 -0.64 -26.10 2.11
CA ILE A 751 0.01 -26.21 3.43
C ILE A 751 1.32 -25.42 3.48
N GLY A 752 2.08 -25.42 2.37
CA GLY A 752 3.37 -24.73 2.29
C GLY A 752 4.22 -25.26 1.14
N GLY A 753 5.36 -24.61 0.90
CA GLY A 753 6.30 -25.00 -0.15
C GLY A 753 7.52 -25.77 0.38
N LEU A 754 8.17 -26.50 -0.52
CA LEU A 754 9.38 -27.26 -0.27
C LEU A 754 10.35 -27.07 -1.43
N TYR A 755 11.41 -26.28 -1.23
CA TYR A 755 12.52 -26.23 -2.18
C TYR A 755 13.52 -27.34 -1.88
N HIS A 756 13.85 -28.15 -2.89
CA HIS A 756 14.73 -29.32 -2.78
C HIS A 756 16.10 -29.05 -3.41
N GLU A 757 17.05 -28.62 -2.58
CA GLU A 757 18.41 -28.19 -2.98
C GLU A 757 19.14 -29.18 -3.89
N LYS A 758 19.05 -30.50 -3.61
CA LYS A 758 19.77 -31.53 -4.38
C LYS A 758 19.32 -31.63 -5.84
N THR A 759 18.11 -31.15 -6.16
CA THR A 759 17.50 -31.25 -7.50
C THR A 759 17.09 -29.91 -8.09
N ASP A 760 17.38 -28.80 -7.41
CA ASP A 760 17.00 -27.42 -7.81
C ASP A 760 15.53 -27.31 -8.25
N LYS A 761 14.63 -27.88 -7.43
CA LYS A 761 13.18 -27.90 -7.69
C LYS A 761 12.37 -27.38 -6.52
N LEU A 762 11.36 -26.58 -6.81
CA LEU A 762 10.31 -26.18 -5.87
C LEU A 762 9.11 -27.13 -5.98
N PHE A 763 8.67 -27.66 -4.84
CA PHE A 763 7.42 -28.41 -4.71
C PHE A 763 6.42 -27.62 -3.87
N VAL A 764 5.13 -27.75 -4.19
CA VAL A 764 4.01 -27.19 -3.43
C VAL A 764 3.29 -28.35 -2.77
N VAL A 765 3.07 -28.25 -1.46
CA VAL A 765 2.35 -29.25 -0.67
C VAL A 765 0.98 -28.70 -0.31
N GLY A 766 -0.06 -29.46 -0.63
CA GLY A 766 -1.44 -29.18 -0.27
C GLY A 766 -2.11 -30.38 0.39
N GLY A 767 -3.37 -30.24 0.78
CA GLY A 767 -4.08 -31.27 1.51
C GLY A 767 -5.59 -31.27 1.32
N THR A 768 -6.21 -32.25 1.96
CA THR A 768 -7.66 -32.42 2.06
C THR A 768 -8.12 -32.34 3.50
N ASN A 769 -9.39 -32.01 3.70
CA ASN A 769 -10.04 -32.07 5.01
C ASN A 769 -10.15 -33.50 5.57
N THR A 770 -9.85 -34.52 4.75
CA THR A 770 -9.81 -35.93 5.13
C THR A 770 -8.41 -36.43 5.53
N GLY A 771 -7.38 -35.59 5.50
CA GLY A 771 -6.01 -35.95 5.89
C GLY A 771 -5.16 -36.60 4.79
N ILE A 772 -5.56 -36.45 3.52
CA ILE A 772 -4.71 -36.78 2.36
C ILE A 772 -3.80 -35.58 2.08
N ILE A 773 -2.52 -35.84 1.81
CA ILE A 773 -1.53 -34.82 1.44
C ILE A 773 -1.20 -34.98 -0.04
N HIS A 774 -1.13 -33.89 -0.78
CA HIS A 774 -0.77 -33.85 -2.20
C HIS A 774 0.55 -33.09 -2.39
N ILE A 775 1.47 -33.69 -3.14
CA ILE A 775 2.75 -33.07 -3.51
C ILE A 775 2.70 -32.74 -5.00
N MET A 776 3.02 -31.50 -5.35
CA MET A 776 3.00 -30.97 -6.72
C MET A 776 4.38 -30.38 -7.05
N SER A 777 4.93 -30.65 -8.23
CA SER A 777 6.14 -29.98 -8.73
C SER A 777 5.75 -28.63 -9.31
N CYS A 778 6.49 -27.58 -8.97
CA CYS A 778 6.41 -26.28 -9.65
C CYS A 778 7.28 -26.29 -10.91
N THR A 779 6.74 -25.74 -11.99
CA THR A 779 7.44 -25.44 -13.24
C THR A 779 7.00 -24.08 -13.75
N THR A 780 7.77 -23.45 -14.65
CA THR A 780 7.36 -22.18 -15.29
C THR A 780 6.08 -22.29 -16.12
N SER A 781 5.67 -23.52 -16.48
CA SER A 781 4.40 -23.82 -17.15
C SER A 781 3.21 -24.04 -16.20
N GLY A 782 3.43 -24.13 -14.88
CA GLY A 782 2.38 -24.33 -13.88
C GLY A 782 2.73 -25.35 -12.78
N LEU A 783 1.71 -25.84 -12.09
CA LEU A 783 1.85 -26.89 -11.07
C LEU A 783 1.46 -28.25 -11.65
N VAL A 784 2.27 -29.27 -11.40
CA VAL A 784 2.03 -30.65 -11.85
C VAL A 784 1.93 -31.58 -10.65
N HIS A 785 0.83 -32.33 -10.53
CA HIS A 785 0.64 -33.27 -9.42
C HIS A 785 1.58 -34.47 -9.53
N VAL A 786 2.39 -34.69 -8.49
CA VAL A 786 3.40 -35.76 -8.41
C VAL A 786 2.82 -36.98 -7.69
N THR A 787 2.40 -36.83 -6.43
CA THR A 787 1.93 -37.96 -5.60
C THR A 787 0.91 -37.52 -4.54
N ARG A 788 0.18 -38.51 -4.00
CA ARG A 788 -0.67 -38.36 -2.82
C ARG A 788 -0.22 -39.29 -1.69
N LEU A 789 -0.13 -38.77 -0.48
CA LEU A 789 0.12 -39.55 0.74
C LEU A 789 -1.22 -39.73 1.48
N GLN A 790 -1.58 -40.99 1.76
CA GLN A 790 -2.90 -41.37 2.26
C GLN A 790 -2.79 -42.43 3.37
N GLY A 791 -3.83 -42.57 4.21
CA GLY A 791 -3.82 -43.51 5.35
C GLY A 791 -2.98 -43.07 6.54
N GLY A 792 -2.41 -41.86 6.48
CA GLY A 792 -1.73 -41.18 7.58
C GLY A 792 -2.72 -40.49 8.49
N HIS A 793 -3.05 -39.25 8.16
CA HIS A 793 -3.91 -38.41 8.97
C HIS A 793 -5.40 -38.72 8.77
N ALA A 794 -6.21 -38.35 9.77
CA ALA A 794 -7.66 -38.49 9.76
C ALA A 794 -8.41 -37.13 9.71
N ALA A 795 -7.68 -36.03 9.71
CA ALA A 795 -8.19 -34.65 9.70
C ALA A 795 -7.18 -33.72 8.99
N THR A 796 -7.48 -32.43 8.94
CA THR A 796 -6.67 -31.37 8.31
C THR A 796 -5.20 -31.44 8.75
N VAL A 797 -4.29 -31.44 7.77
CA VAL A 797 -2.84 -31.36 8.02
C VAL A 797 -2.45 -29.89 8.05
N ARG A 798 -1.76 -29.46 9.12
CA ARG A 798 -1.47 -28.05 9.40
C ARG A 798 0.00 -27.69 9.19
N SER A 799 0.90 -28.66 9.31
CA SER A 799 2.33 -28.42 9.14
C SER A 799 3.05 -29.67 8.65
N PHE A 800 4.12 -29.46 7.88
CA PHE A 800 5.08 -30.48 7.52
C PHE A 800 6.50 -29.94 7.64
N CYS A 801 7.47 -30.84 7.80
CA CYS A 801 8.89 -30.52 7.75
C CYS A 801 9.62 -31.62 6.97
N TRP A 802 10.34 -31.25 5.92
CA TRP A 802 11.17 -32.18 5.14
C TRP A 802 12.64 -32.08 5.58
N ASN A 803 13.28 -33.23 5.79
CA ASN A 803 14.67 -33.30 6.17
C ASN A 803 15.53 -33.84 5.02
N MET A 804 16.41 -33.00 4.49
CA MET A 804 17.32 -33.31 3.37
C MET A 804 18.41 -34.34 3.71
N GLN A 805 18.67 -34.64 4.99
CA GLN A 805 19.77 -35.53 5.39
C GLN A 805 19.37 -37.01 5.33
N ASP A 806 18.15 -37.34 5.75
CA ASP A 806 17.61 -38.70 5.77
C ASP A 806 16.37 -38.88 4.87
N ASP A 807 16.14 -37.92 3.98
CA ASP A 807 15.04 -37.82 3.01
C ASP A 807 13.68 -38.23 3.62
N SER A 808 13.37 -37.63 4.75
CA SER A 808 12.18 -37.93 5.54
C SER A 808 11.23 -36.74 5.65
N LEU A 809 9.93 -37.04 5.64
CA LEU A 809 8.88 -36.06 5.85
C LEU A 809 8.29 -36.27 7.25
N LEU A 810 8.15 -35.20 8.02
CA LEU A 810 7.32 -35.14 9.22
C LEU A 810 6.04 -34.37 8.89
N THR A 811 4.89 -34.85 9.38
CA THR A 811 3.58 -34.19 9.16
C THR A 811 2.77 -34.17 10.45
N GLY A 812 2.01 -33.10 10.66
CA GLY A 812 1.16 -32.89 11.85
C GLY A 812 -0.14 -32.19 11.51
N GLY A 813 -1.20 -32.54 12.23
CA GLY A 813 -2.54 -32.03 11.94
C GLY A 813 -3.48 -31.97 13.15
N GLU A 814 -4.76 -31.78 12.84
CA GLU A 814 -5.86 -31.63 13.79
C GLU A 814 -6.32 -32.96 14.42
N ASP A 815 -5.80 -34.09 13.91
CA ASP A 815 -5.96 -35.40 14.54
C ASP A 815 -5.00 -35.65 15.72
N ALA A 816 -4.19 -34.64 16.09
CA ALA A 816 -3.19 -34.69 17.14
C ALA A 816 -2.07 -35.74 16.90
N GLN A 817 -1.91 -36.25 15.67
CA GLN A 817 -0.84 -37.18 15.31
C GLN A 817 0.35 -36.45 14.69
N LEU A 818 1.56 -36.82 15.12
CA LEU A 818 2.81 -36.55 14.41
C LEU A 818 3.21 -37.83 13.67
N LEU A 819 3.38 -37.76 12.35
CA LEU A 819 3.73 -38.90 11.50
C LEU A 819 5.13 -38.69 10.88
N LEU A 820 5.91 -39.77 10.81
CA LEU A 820 7.19 -39.82 10.10
C LEU A 820 7.07 -40.73 8.88
N TRP A 821 7.36 -40.16 7.71
CA TRP A 821 7.37 -40.85 6.42
C TRP A 821 8.81 -40.99 5.92
N LYS A 822 9.18 -42.19 5.45
CA LYS A 822 10.48 -42.44 4.78
C LYS A 822 10.26 -43.31 3.53
N PRO A 823 11.09 -43.17 2.49
CA PRO A 823 10.94 -43.97 1.27
C PRO A 823 11.19 -45.46 1.55
N GLY A 824 10.34 -46.33 1.01
CA GLY A 824 10.51 -47.79 1.06
C GLY A 824 10.32 -48.46 2.43
N ALA A 825 9.82 -47.74 3.44
CA ALA A 825 9.56 -48.31 4.77
C ALA A 825 8.26 -49.12 4.81
N VAL A 826 8.22 -50.19 5.63
CA VAL A 826 7.00 -50.96 5.93
C VAL A 826 6.48 -50.57 7.30
N GLU A 827 5.20 -50.20 7.40
CA GLU A 827 4.56 -49.79 8.66
C GLU A 827 4.65 -50.93 9.70
N LYS A 828 5.42 -50.71 10.77
CA LYS A 828 5.47 -51.63 11.92
C LYS A 828 4.20 -51.47 12.75
N THR A 829 3.15 -52.15 12.30
CA THR A 829 1.85 -52.19 13.01
C THR A 829 2.03 -52.60 14.47
N LEU A 830 1.72 -51.67 15.39
CA LEU A 830 1.47 -52.02 16.78
C LEU A 830 0.22 -52.90 16.84
N THR A 831 0.26 -53.92 17.69
CA THR A 831 -0.69 -55.02 17.68
C THR A 831 -2.12 -54.58 17.98
N LYS A 832 -3.02 -54.95 17.06
CA LYS A 832 -4.48 -54.78 17.06
C LYS A 832 -5.16 -55.28 18.35
N LYS A 833 -5.53 -54.37 19.25
CA LYS A 833 -6.54 -54.46 20.33
C LYS A 833 -6.82 -53.05 20.87
N ASP A 834 -8.05 -52.59 21.12
CA ASP A 834 -9.37 -53.17 20.89
C ASP A 834 -10.31 -52.10 20.31
N SER A 835 -11.26 -52.50 19.46
CA SER A 835 -12.25 -51.58 18.91
C SER A 835 -13.31 -51.22 19.95
N MET A 836 -13.32 -49.99 20.46
CA MET A 836 -14.50 -49.42 21.11
C MET A 836 -15.02 -48.21 20.34
N LYS A 837 -16.24 -48.35 19.84
CA LYS A 837 -17.01 -47.28 19.21
C LYS A 837 -17.29 -46.18 20.24
N ILE A 838 -16.92 -44.95 19.94
CA ILE A 838 -17.54 -43.76 20.53
C ILE A 838 -18.08 -42.92 19.37
N ALA A 839 -19.36 -42.58 19.44
CA ALA A 839 -20.09 -41.98 18.32
C ALA A 839 -19.75 -40.49 18.15
N SER A 840 -19.58 -40.05 16.90
CA SER A 840 -19.36 -38.65 16.54
C SER A 840 -20.63 -37.82 16.70
N SER A 841 -20.70 -37.00 17.75
CA SER A 841 -21.83 -36.07 18.00
C SER A 841 -21.61 -34.66 17.43
N VAL A 842 -20.85 -34.53 16.32
CA VAL A 842 -20.60 -33.24 15.64
C VAL A 842 -21.01 -33.27 14.15
N TYR A 843 -21.39 -34.43 13.60
CA TYR A 843 -21.98 -34.53 12.26
C TYR A 843 -23.49 -34.24 12.24
N GLN A 844 -23.91 -33.07 12.71
CA GLN A 844 -25.26 -32.56 12.44
C GLN A 844 -25.35 -31.03 12.57
N ARG A 845 -25.90 -30.39 11.51
CA ARG A 845 -25.96 -28.93 11.25
C ARG A 845 -24.56 -28.40 10.85
N VAL A 846 -24.33 -27.85 9.66
CA VAL A 846 -25.25 -27.15 8.74
C VAL A 846 -25.11 -27.66 7.29
N ARG A 847 -26.19 -28.20 6.72
CA ARG A 847 -26.43 -28.15 5.27
C ARG A 847 -27.61 -27.20 5.04
N VAL A 848 -27.40 -26.20 4.20
CA VAL A 848 -28.41 -25.18 3.88
C VAL A 848 -29.55 -25.81 3.08
N HIS A 849 -30.79 -25.57 3.49
CA HIS A 849 -31.97 -25.94 2.72
C HIS A 849 -32.18 -24.93 1.57
N SER A 850 -32.16 -25.42 0.33
CA SER A 850 -32.84 -24.77 -0.80
C SER A 850 -34.16 -25.49 -1.11
N ASN A 851 -35.19 -24.69 -1.40
CA ASN A 851 -36.60 -25.05 -1.61
C ASN A 851 -36.80 -26.23 -2.59
N HIS A 852 -37.82 -27.10 -2.49
CA HIS A 852 -39.23 -26.74 -2.77
C HIS A 852 -40.27 -27.84 -2.41
N SER A 853 -41.55 -27.43 -2.32
CA SER A 853 -42.79 -28.22 -2.60
C SER A 853 -43.51 -29.05 -1.51
N TYR A 854 -44.48 -28.40 -0.84
CA TYR A 854 -45.92 -28.76 -0.84
C TYR A 854 -46.40 -30.24 -0.84
N LYS A 855 -47.00 -30.73 0.28
CA LYS A 855 -48.48 -30.94 0.45
C LYS A 855 -48.91 -31.83 1.66
N LYS A 856 -50.00 -31.40 2.32
CA LYS A 856 -51.10 -32.16 2.97
C LYS A 856 -50.81 -33.27 4.00
N ARG A 857 -51.27 -33.02 5.25
CA ARG A 857 -52.35 -33.69 6.04
C ARG A 857 -52.27 -33.08 7.46
N LYS A 858 -53.29 -32.47 8.10
CA LYS A 858 -54.77 -32.61 8.17
C LYS A 858 -55.23 -33.89 8.89
N LYS A 859 -55.67 -33.71 10.15
CA LYS A 859 -56.21 -34.69 11.12
C LYS A 859 -55.16 -35.73 11.59
N GLN A 860 -55.16 -36.17 12.85
CA GLN A 860 -56.19 -36.09 13.90
C GLN A 860 -55.71 -35.35 15.15
#